data_AF-A0A3L7PZ93-F1
#
_entry.id   AF-A0A3L7PZ93-F1
#
_cell.length_a   1.000
_cell.length_b   1.000
_cell.length_c   1.000
_cell.angle_alpha   90.00
_cell.angle_beta   90.00
_cell.angle_gamma   90.00
#
_symmetry.space_group_name_H-M   'P 1'
#
loop_
_entity.id
_entity.type
_entity.pdbx_description
1 polymer ?
#
loop_
_entity_poly.entity_id
_entity_poly.type
_entity_poly.pdbx_seq_one_letter_code
_entity_poly.pdbx_strand_id
1 'polypeptide(L)'
;PRQAIATVPVRAALGDGSALRAALQEVTASAHAGLKDAGNAACLTRATAVVRSPGQAGTIDVELPVDGGKFTAADIRVRFFDRFRAMFGRDPGSVDPEVEDVRAVVAVVPTNSVMDTAVRTVLRRDGAGVTGKEQLLPNVTVHGPALIVEIGATIAIDPGWEASVDGLGVLHIRRTSAVASTTVLPMDVVAARCTAIASWMAAILSRSARSVNIKDRLDFSCGILTADGRLCANAPNVPVHLGALGACVRSIAALRAIEPGEVILTNHPAFGGSHLPDITVVRAVHDDAGRRIAYVAARAHHAEIGGIRPGSMPPDARTLAEEGVVFPPMRVALGGALDETALRHALATAPYPSRDPDLNCDDVRAAIAALDAGATAFSGLARAIGSDALTAAIDALLARSASRTRSVAARVPAAGIARTELLDDGTPICVRIDRAPNGLRIDFTGSGDVHAGNLNAPMAVVRSAVLYALRVLAGMDEVLDEHRAPLNEGFLEPVELVIPRGLLNPEFHADPTRCPAVFAGNTETSQRVVDAVLGAFGVAAASQGTMNNVVIASHEFSIFETLGGGAGATATAAGTDAVHVHMTNTRLTDPETMELRSPVVLERLAIRHGSGGIGAHDGGAGMIRRIRVLASCDVCFAAQRRAHGPSGTAGGGDGVPGLQRILRADGSIVELPGICTAHLEPGDAFEVETPGGGAWGSVTARL
;
A
#
# COMPACT_ATOMS: atom_id res chain seq x y z
N PRO A 1 -35.87 -20.65 9.50
CA PRO A 1 -35.73 -19.55 10.49
C PRO A 1 -36.20 -18.21 9.90
N ARG A 2 -37.12 -17.50 10.58
CA ARG A 2 -37.55 -16.14 10.20
C ARG A 2 -36.75 -15.14 11.04
N GLN A 3 -36.11 -14.16 10.40
CA GLN A 3 -35.33 -13.10 11.05
C GLN A 3 -35.63 -11.75 10.41
N ALA A 4 -35.57 -10.68 11.20
CA ALA A 4 -35.56 -9.30 10.76
C ALA A 4 -34.32 -8.59 11.32
N ILE A 5 -33.71 -7.76 10.49
CA ILE A 5 -32.51 -6.99 10.82
C ILE A 5 -32.85 -5.52 10.65
N ALA A 6 -32.49 -4.70 11.63
CA ALA A 6 -32.56 -3.26 11.53
C ALA A 6 -31.22 -2.64 11.92
N THR A 7 -30.95 -1.46 11.38
CA THR A 7 -29.75 -0.66 11.66
C THR A 7 -30.17 0.79 11.89
N VAL A 8 -29.61 1.43 12.92
CA VAL A 8 -29.82 2.86 13.21
C VAL A 8 -28.45 3.55 13.32
N PRO A 9 -28.20 4.65 12.58
CA PRO A 9 -26.96 5.41 12.70
C PRO A 9 -26.92 6.20 14.02
N VAL A 10 -25.74 6.27 14.64
CA VAL A 10 -25.49 7.08 15.86
C VAL A 10 -24.53 8.22 15.55
N ARG A 11 -23.38 7.90 14.93
CA ARG A 11 -22.33 8.83 14.49
C ARG A 11 -21.89 9.82 15.59
N ALA A 12 -21.62 9.32 16.79
CA ALA A 12 -21.20 10.12 17.94
C ALA A 12 -20.17 9.37 18.81
N ALA A 13 -19.43 10.11 19.64
CA ALA A 13 -18.59 9.51 20.69
C ALA A 13 -19.42 8.66 21.66
N LEU A 14 -18.83 7.57 22.18
CA LEU A 14 -19.50 6.65 23.08
C LEU A 14 -19.97 7.35 24.37
N GLY A 15 -19.17 8.26 24.93
CA GLY A 15 -19.52 9.08 26.08
C GLY A 15 -19.98 8.26 27.29
N ASP A 16 -21.12 8.60 27.87
CA ASP A 16 -21.75 7.84 28.96
C ASP A 16 -22.62 6.66 28.46
N GLY A 17 -22.66 6.43 27.15
CA GLY A 17 -23.42 5.40 26.47
C GLY A 17 -24.92 5.69 26.36
N SER A 18 -25.39 6.90 26.69
CA SER A 18 -26.81 7.28 26.59
C SER A 18 -27.34 7.18 25.15
N ALA A 19 -26.62 7.76 24.18
CA ALA A 19 -26.94 7.69 22.76
C ALA A 19 -26.99 6.24 22.25
N LEU A 20 -26.01 5.41 22.64
CA LEU A 20 -25.96 3.99 22.29
C LEU A 20 -27.17 3.22 22.85
N ARG A 21 -27.56 3.48 24.10
CA ARG A 21 -28.75 2.83 24.72
C ARG A 21 -30.04 3.25 24.04
N ALA A 22 -30.19 4.52 23.68
CA ALA A 22 -31.35 5.02 22.95
C ALA A 22 -31.45 4.39 21.56
N ALA A 23 -30.34 4.36 20.82
CA ALA A 23 -30.28 3.73 19.50
C ALA A 23 -30.57 2.23 19.56
N LEU A 24 -30.10 1.52 20.60
CA LEU A 24 -30.42 0.10 20.80
C LEU A 24 -31.93 -0.13 20.99
N GLN A 25 -32.60 0.72 21.77
CA GLN A 25 -34.05 0.63 21.96
C GLN A 25 -34.81 0.85 20.65
N GLU A 26 -34.42 1.89 19.90
CA GLU A 26 -35.01 2.23 18.61
C GLU A 26 -34.82 1.10 17.58
N VAL A 27 -33.59 0.63 17.40
CA VAL A 27 -33.28 -0.41 16.41
C VAL A 27 -33.94 -1.74 16.77
N THR A 28 -34.05 -2.06 18.07
CA THR A 28 -34.74 -3.28 18.53
C THR A 28 -36.23 -3.19 18.23
N ALA A 29 -36.87 -2.04 18.49
CA ALA A 29 -38.28 -1.83 18.15
C ALA A 29 -38.52 -1.92 16.63
N SER A 30 -37.62 -1.35 15.82
CA SER A 30 -37.65 -1.43 14.37
C SER A 30 -37.52 -2.88 13.86
N ALA A 31 -36.56 -3.65 14.40
CA ALA A 31 -36.38 -5.06 14.04
C ALA A 31 -37.60 -5.92 14.44
N HIS A 32 -38.20 -5.67 15.61
CA HIS A 32 -39.45 -6.34 16.01
C HIS A 32 -40.62 -6.00 15.10
N ALA A 33 -40.72 -4.76 14.62
CA ALA A 33 -41.76 -4.38 13.66
C ALA A 33 -41.67 -5.16 12.35
N GLY A 34 -40.45 -5.52 11.91
CA GLY A 34 -40.21 -6.40 10.76
C GLY A 34 -40.68 -7.85 10.94
N LEU A 35 -40.98 -8.26 12.17
CA LEU A 35 -41.49 -9.60 12.53
C LEU A 35 -42.80 -9.53 13.33
N LYS A 36 -43.62 -8.51 13.10
CA LYS A 36 -44.85 -8.27 13.87
C LYS A 36 -45.79 -9.48 13.90
N ASP A 37 -45.85 -10.23 12.80
CA ASP A 37 -46.69 -11.43 12.64
C ASP A 37 -46.22 -12.62 13.52
N ALA A 38 -44.98 -12.60 14.02
CA ALA A 38 -44.42 -13.64 14.88
C ALA A 38 -44.74 -13.43 16.37
N GLY A 39 -45.30 -12.28 16.76
CA GLY A 39 -45.69 -11.98 18.14
C GLY A 39 -44.55 -12.21 19.15
N ASN A 40 -44.88 -12.81 20.30
CA ASN A 40 -43.92 -13.06 21.40
C ASN A 40 -42.89 -14.17 21.11
N ALA A 41 -42.98 -14.86 19.96
CA ALA A 41 -42.01 -15.87 19.57
C ALA A 41 -40.74 -15.26 18.93
N ALA A 42 -40.81 -13.98 18.54
CA ALA A 42 -39.65 -13.23 18.08
C ALA A 42 -38.93 -12.61 19.28
N CYS A 43 -37.64 -12.86 19.41
CA CYS A 43 -36.80 -12.24 20.44
C CYS A 43 -35.55 -11.61 19.82
N LEU A 44 -34.98 -10.63 20.52
CA LEU A 44 -33.67 -10.06 20.17
C LEU A 44 -32.61 -11.15 20.37
N THR A 45 -32.07 -11.66 19.26
CA THR A 45 -31.06 -12.71 19.27
C THR A 45 -29.63 -12.17 19.19
N ARG A 46 -29.47 -10.97 18.64
CA ARG A 46 -28.16 -10.32 18.51
C ARG A 46 -28.32 -8.82 18.49
N ALA A 47 -27.43 -8.12 19.18
CA ALA A 47 -27.31 -6.68 19.13
C ALA A 47 -25.84 -6.30 19.03
N THR A 48 -25.49 -5.41 18.12
CA THR A 48 -24.11 -5.08 17.82
C THR A 48 -23.97 -3.57 17.72
N ALA A 49 -23.04 -3.00 18.46
CA ALA A 49 -22.54 -1.65 18.22
C ALA A 49 -21.42 -1.72 17.20
N VAL A 50 -21.51 -0.91 16.16
CA VAL A 50 -20.46 -0.76 15.16
C VAL A 50 -19.60 0.43 15.58
N VAL A 51 -18.41 0.13 16.10
CA VAL A 51 -17.57 1.07 16.85
C VAL A 51 -16.23 1.27 16.15
N ARG A 52 -15.66 2.46 16.18
CA ARG A 52 -14.32 2.74 15.64
C ARG A 52 -13.54 3.69 16.55
N SER A 53 -12.21 3.65 16.47
CA SER A 53 -11.40 4.70 17.10
C SER A 53 -11.58 6.00 16.28
N PRO A 54 -11.60 7.19 16.91
CA PRO A 54 -11.72 8.46 16.19
C PRO A 54 -10.68 8.57 15.06
N GLY A 55 -11.16 8.88 13.86
CA GLY A 55 -10.34 8.96 12.63
C GLY A 55 -10.10 7.63 11.89
N GLN A 56 -10.31 6.47 12.53
CA GLN A 56 -10.20 5.15 11.87
C GLN A 56 -11.30 4.96 10.81
N ALA A 57 -11.02 4.28 9.70
CA ALA A 57 -12.05 3.83 8.73
C ALA A 57 -12.70 2.51 9.14
N GLY A 58 -11.88 1.56 9.57
CA GLY A 58 -12.35 0.24 9.94
C GLY A 58 -13.23 0.33 11.18
N THR A 59 -14.45 -0.17 11.05
CA THR A 59 -15.31 -0.43 12.19
C THR A 59 -15.02 -1.80 12.80
N ILE A 60 -15.35 -1.91 14.07
CA ILE A 60 -15.27 -3.11 14.89
C ILE A 60 -16.65 -3.36 15.47
N ASP A 61 -17.16 -4.54 15.16
CA ASP A 61 -18.41 -5.02 15.73
C ASP A 61 -18.18 -5.41 17.19
N VAL A 62 -18.86 -4.68 18.09
CA VAL A 62 -18.90 -4.94 19.53
C VAL A 62 -20.27 -5.49 19.89
N GLU A 63 -20.31 -6.76 20.31
CA GLU A 63 -21.55 -7.39 20.76
C GLU A 63 -22.09 -6.68 22.01
N LEU A 64 -23.39 -6.40 22.00
CA LEU A 64 -24.16 -5.85 23.09
C LEU A 64 -24.95 -6.97 23.78
N PRO A 65 -25.20 -6.89 25.09
CA PRO A 65 -26.05 -7.86 25.78
C PRO A 65 -27.47 -7.83 25.23
N VAL A 66 -28.03 -9.00 24.92
CA VAL A 66 -29.40 -9.17 24.38
C VAL A 66 -30.41 -9.66 25.42
N ASP A 67 -29.93 -10.16 26.57
CA ASP A 67 -30.75 -10.85 27.59
C ASP A 67 -31.34 -9.90 28.66
N GLY A 68 -31.46 -8.60 28.38
CA GLY A 68 -31.89 -7.61 29.37
C GLY A 68 -30.80 -7.21 30.39
N GLY A 69 -29.55 -7.64 30.19
CA GLY A 69 -28.41 -7.16 30.96
C GLY A 69 -28.14 -5.67 30.70
N LYS A 70 -28.06 -4.86 31.76
CA LYS A 70 -27.59 -3.47 31.64
C LYS A 70 -26.09 -3.49 31.31
N PHE A 71 -25.69 -2.82 30.24
CA PHE A 71 -24.28 -2.53 29.97
C PHE A 71 -23.96 -1.07 30.29
N THR A 72 -22.74 -0.84 30.73
CA THR A 72 -22.17 0.50 30.91
C THR A 72 -21.34 0.88 29.69
N ALA A 73 -21.07 2.17 29.51
CA ALA A 73 -20.10 2.62 28.51
C ALA A 73 -18.69 2.04 28.76
N ALA A 74 -18.33 1.79 30.02
CA ALA A 74 -17.05 1.15 30.36
C ALA A 74 -16.97 -0.28 29.81
N ASP A 75 -18.05 -1.07 29.91
CA ASP A 75 -18.10 -2.43 29.37
C ASP A 75 -17.88 -2.44 27.85
N ILE A 76 -18.50 -1.47 27.15
CA ILE A 76 -18.35 -1.33 25.70
C ILE A 76 -16.94 -0.90 25.32
N ARG A 77 -16.30 0.00 26.08
CA ARG A 77 -14.89 0.36 25.88
C ARG A 77 -13.98 -0.85 26.04
N VAL A 78 -14.16 -1.64 27.10
CA VAL A 78 -13.34 -2.84 27.33
C VAL A 78 -13.51 -3.83 26.17
N ARG A 79 -14.73 -4.11 25.74
CA ARG A 79 -14.98 -5.01 24.59
C ARG A 79 -14.40 -4.47 23.29
N PHE A 80 -14.51 -3.17 23.04
CA PHE A 80 -13.88 -2.51 21.90
C PHE A 80 -12.36 -2.66 21.97
N PHE A 81 -11.75 -2.41 23.13
CA PHE A 81 -10.29 -2.48 23.31
C PHE A 81 -9.78 -3.91 23.16
N ASP A 82 -10.49 -4.91 23.70
CA ASP A 82 -10.16 -6.33 23.54
C ASP A 82 -10.24 -6.75 22.06
N ARG A 83 -11.31 -6.37 21.35
CA ARG A 83 -11.45 -6.64 19.92
C ARG A 83 -10.39 -5.93 19.10
N PHE A 84 -10.10 -4.67 19.42
CA PHE A 84 -9.06 -3.88 18.77
C PHE A 84 -7.69 -4.54 18.96
N ARG A 85 -7.34 -4.94 20.20
CA ARG A 85 -6.12 -5.71 20.50
C ARG A 85 -6.06 -7.04 19.74
N ALA A 86 -7.18 -7.78 19.67
CA ALA A 86 -7.22 -9.03 18.93
C ALA A 86 -7.01 -8.86 17.42
N MET A 87 -7.50 -7.76 16.84
CA MET A 87 -7.41 -7.50 15.40
C MET A 87 -6.08 -6.83 15.00
N PHE A 88 -5.56 -5.95 15.84
CA PHE A 88 -4.44 -5.06 15.50
C PHE A 88 -3.23 -5.19 16.43
N GLY A 89 -3.29 -6.04 17.47
CA GLY A 89 -2.17 -6.31 18.37
C GLY A 89 -1.81 -5.18 19.34
N ARG A 90 -2.60 -4.12 19.44
CA ARG A 90 -2.33 -2.94 20.30
C ARG A 90 -3.61 -2.35 20.88
N ASP A 91 -3.51 -1.41 21.82
CA ASP A 91 -4.66 -0.61 22.26
C ASP A 91 -4.98 0.55 21.27
N PRO A 92 -6.25 0.98 21.17
CA PRO A 92 -6.70 2.01 20.23
C PRO A 92 -6.24 3.45 20.56
N GLY A 93 -5.52 3.66 21.67
CA GLY A 93 -5.15 4.98 22.19
C GLY A 93 -6.03 5.42 23.37
N SER A 94 -5.88 6.67 23.81
CA SER A 94 -6.61 7.24 24.96
C SER A 94 -7.93 7.93 24.59
N VAL A 95 -8.26 8.01 23.30
CA VAL A 95 -9.45 8.74 22.82
C VAL A 95 -10.69 7.84 22.93
N ASP A 96 -11.82 8.45 23.31
CA ASP A 96 -13.09 7.75 23.44
C ASP A 96 -13.58 7.22 22.08
N PRO A 97 -13.96 5.93 21.95
CA PRO A 97 -14.44 5.39 20.67
C PRO A 97 -15.72 6.08 20.16
N GLU A 98 -15.87 6.11 18.84
CA GLU A 98 -17.07 6.56 18.14
C GLU A 98 -17.99 5.39 17.80
N VAL A 99 -19.29 5.54 18.08
CA VAL A 99 -20.32 4.60 17.64
C VAL A 99 -20.88 5.10 16.31
N GLU A 100 -20.72 4.31 15.26
CA GLU A 100 -21.18 4.65 13.91
C GLU A 100 -22.64 4.26 13.72
N ASP A 101 -22.97 2.99 14.00
CA ASP A 101 -24.33 2.45 13.92
C ASP A 101 -24.58 1.39 15.00
N VAL A 102 -25.85 1.08 15.23
CA VAL A 102 -26.28 -0.05 16.06
C VAL A 102 -27.16 -0.96 15.21
N ARG A 103 -26.92 -2.26 15.31
CA ARG A 103 -27.65 -3.30 14.59
C ARG A 103 -28.36 -4.22 15.56
N ALA A 104 -29.60 -4.56 15.26
CA ALA A 104 -30.35 -5.58 16.00
C ALA A 104 -30.85 -6.66 15.04
N VAL A 105 -30.72 -7.91 15.47
CA VAL A 105 -31.30 -9.09 14.82
C VAL A 105 -32.34 -9.68 15.74
N VAL A 106 -33.60 -9.60 15.29
CA VAL A 106 -34.73 -10.26 15.93
C VAL A 106 -35.06 -11.50 15.12
N ALA A 107 -35.20 -12.65 15.78
CA ALA A 107 -35.51 -13.90 15.10
C ALA A 107 -36.48 -14.76 15.91
N VAL A 108 -37.19 -15.62 15.19
CA VAL A 108 -37.92 -16.74 15.78
C VAL A 108 -36.97 -17.93 15.82
N VAL A 109 -36.46 -18.25 17.00
CA VAL A 109 -35.53 -19.37 17.20
C VAL A 109 -36.32 -20.68 17.05
N PRO A 110 -36.01 -21.53 16.06
CA PRO A 110 -36.65 -22.83 15.95
C PRO A 110 -36.26 -23.71 17.14
N THR A 111 -37.22 -24.35 17.79
CA THR A 111 -36.95 -25.45 18.72
C THR A 111 -36.38 -26.64 17.93
N ASN A 112 -35.11 -26.96 18.17
CA ASN A 112 -34.36 -28.14 17.72
C ASN A 112 -34.91 -28.84 16.47
N SER A 113 -34.34 -28.53 15.30
CA SER A 113 -34.41 -29.48 14.19
C SER A 113 -33.47 -30.63 14.49
N VAL A 114 -34.02 -31.80 14.77
CA VAL A 114 -33.27 -33.05 14.63
C VAL A 114 -32.92 -33.17 13.15
N MET A 115 -31.66 -32.90 12.79
CA MET A 115 -31.20 -33.22 11.44
C MET A 115 -31.17 -34.73 11.31
N ASP A 116 -31.68 -35.21 10.19
CA ASP A 116 -31.61 -36.62 9.81
C ASP A 116 -30.12 -37.04 9.85
N THR A 117 -29.79 -38.06 10.63
CA THR A 117 -28.42 -38.51 10.83
C THR A 117 -27.87 -38.98 9.48
N ALA A 118 -27.17 -38.09 8.77
CA ALA A 118 -26.56 -38.40 7.49
C ALA A 118 -25.52 -39.51 7.69
N VAL A 119 -25.87 -40.73 7.27
CA VAL A 119 -24.97 -41.88 7.27
C VAL A 119 -23.87 -41.60 6.24
N ARG A 120 -22.67 -41.25 6.71
CA ARG A 120 -21.50 -41.02 5.84
C ARG A 120 -20.78 -42.33 5.56
N THR A 121 -20.25 -42.50 4.36
CA THR A 121 -19.49 -43.70 3.98
C THR A 121 -18.00 -43.44 4.14
N VAL A 122 -17.28 -44.32 4.83
CA VAL A 122 -15.82 -44.28 4.96
C VAL A 122 -15.22 -45.30 4.00
N LEU A 123 -14.30 -44.84 3.17
CA LEU A 123 -13.51 -45.63 2.25
C LEU A 123 -12.06 -45.68 2.76
N ARG A 124 -11.56 -46.90 3.02
CA ARG A 124 -10.15 -47.13 3.37
C ARG A 124 -9.37 -47.65 2.17
N ARG A 125 -8.12 -47.21 2.04
CA ARG A 125 -7.21 -47.63 0.98
C ARG A 125 -6.20 -48.64 1.53
N ASP A 126 -6.00 -49.74 0.82
CA ASP A 126 -4.91 -50.69 1.07
C ASP A 126 -4.17 -50.95 -0.25
N GLY A 127 -2.91 -50.51 -0.33
CA GLY A 127 -2.13 -50.51 -1.59
C GLY A 127 -2.79 -49.74 -2.74
N ALA A 128 -3.06 -50.42 -3.86
CA ALA A 128 -3.61 -49.84 -5.09
C ALA A 128 -5.16 -49.81 -5.15
N GLY A 129 -5.87 -50.31 -4.13
CA GLY A 129 -7.34 -50.43 -4.14
C GLY A 129 -8.03 -49.85 -2.90
N VAL A 130 -9.34 -49.61 -3.02
CA VAL A 130 -10.25 -49.25 -1.90
C VAL A 130 -10.88 -50.54 -1.39
N THR A 131 -10.67 -50.90 -0.12
CA THR A 131 -11.04 -52.24 0.42
C THR A 131 -12.12 -52.21 1.49
N GLY A 132 -12.38 -51.07 2.16
CA GLY A 132 -13.39 -50.97 3.23
C GLY A 132 -14.49 -49.97 2.91
N LYS A 133 -15.76 -50.37 3.07
CA LYS A 133 -16.94 -49.49 3.05
C LYS A 133 -17.61 -49.54 4.42
N GLU A 134 -17.19 -48.65 5.32
CA GLU A 134 -17.74 -48.53 6.68
C GLU A 134 -18.76 -47.38 6.73
N GLN A 135 -19.72 -47.45 7.64
CA GLN A 135 -20.60 -46.30 7.94
C GLN A 135 -20.00 -45.53 9.11
N LEU A 136 -19.83 -44.22 8.96
CA LEU A 136 -19.41 -43.33 10.04
C LEU A 136 -20.64 -42.98 10.88
N LEU A 137 -20.80 -43.71 11.98
CA LEU A 137 -21.84 -43.46 12.97
C LEU A 137 -21.43 -42.31 13.91
N PRO A 138 -22.40 -41.61 14.54
CA PRO A 138 -22.11 -40.64 15.58
C PRO A 138 -21.20 -41.22 16.67
N ASN A 139 -20.23 -40.42 17.12
CA ASN A 139 -19.19 -40.72 18.10
C ASN A 139 -18.19 -41.82 17.70
N VAL A 140 -18.16 -42.24 16.43
CA VAL A 140 -17.10 -43.10 15.89
C VAL A 140 -15.98 -42.23 15.33
N THR A 141 -14.74 -42.56 15.69
CA THR A 141 -13.53 -41.88 15.19
C THR A 141 -12.89 -42.69 14.07
N VAL A 142 -12.57 -42.02 12.97
CA VAL A 142 -11.84 -42.56 11.82
C VAL A 142 -10.48 -41.90 11.78
N HIS A 143 -9.41 -42.69 11.80
CA HIS A 143 -8.05 -42.20 11.60
C HIS A 143 -7.67 -42.27 10.12
N GLY A 144 -6.98 -41.24 9.63
CA GLY A 144 -6.42 -41.23 8.29
C GLY A 144 -5.25 -42.22 8.13
N PRO A 145 -4.92 -42.66 6.90
CA PRO A 145 -5.50 -42.23 5.63
C PRO A 145 -6.88 -42.84 5.34
N ALA A 146 -7.88 -42.00 5.09
CA ALA A 146 -9.24 -42.44 4.76
C ALA A 146 -9.96 -41.40 3.87
N LEU A 147 -11.00 -41.82 3.16
CA LEU A 147 -11.91 -40.93 2.42
C LEU A 147 -13.31 -41.04 3.02
N ILE A 148 -13.93 -39.92 3.36
CA ILE A 148 -15.33 -39.85 3.79
C ILE A 148 -16.15 -39.33 2.60
N VAL A 149 -17.10 -40.13 2.15
CA VAL A 149 -17.98 -39.82 1.03
C VAL A 149 -19.38 -39.54 1.56
N GLU A 150 -19.93 -38.39 1.19
CA GLU A 150 -21.29 -37.97 1.48
C GLU A 150 -21.96 -37.36 0.23
N ILE A 151 -23.26 -37.09 0.32
CA ILE A 151 -23.98 -36.44 -0.77
C ILE A 151 -23.41 -35.02 -0.96
N GLY A 152 -22.71 -34.80 -2.08
CA GLY A 152 -22.15 -33.50 -2.45
C GLY A 152 -20.70 -33.25 -2.02
N ALA A 153 -20.05 -34.18 -1.30
CA ALA A 153 -18.65 -34.02 -0.90
C ALA A 153 -17.88 -35.35 -0.79
N THR A 154 -16.59 -35.29 -1.09
CA THR A 154 -15.60 -36.34 -0.82
C THR A 154 -14.47 -35.72 -0.03
N ILE A 155 -14.28 -36.16 1.21
CA ILE A 155 -13.38 -35.54 2.19
C ILE A 155 -12.21 -36.49 2.45
N ALA A 156 -10.99 -36.05 2.17
CA ALA A 156 -9.78 -36.80 2.48
C ALA A 156 -9.34 -36.54 3.92
N ILE A 157 -9.13 -37.61 4.68
CA ILE A 157 -8.53 -37.59 6.01
C ILE A 157 -7.09 -38.09 5.86
N ASP A 158 -6.14 -37.17 5.89
CA ASP A 158 -4.72 -37.46 5.70
C ASP A 158 -4.12 -38.23 6.88
N PRO A 159 -2.97 -38.92 6.69
CA PRO A 159 -2.22 -39.51 7.80
C PRO A 159 -1.94 -38.49 8.92
N GLY A 160 -2.15 -38.91 10.18
CA GLY A 160 -2.00 -38.04 11.35
C GLY A 160 -3.19 -37.11 11.63
N TRP A 161 -4.30 -37.30 10.90
CA TRP A 161 -5.59 -36.71 11.20
C TRP A 161 -6.59 -37.77 11.61
N GLU A 162 -7.60 -37.36 12.38
CA GLU A 162 -8.78 -38.16 12.69
C GLU A 162 -10.05 -37.34 12.40
N ALA A 163 -11.13 -38.04 12.13
CA ALA A 163 -12.45 -37.46 11.93
C ALA A 163 -13.49 -38.18 12.78
N SER A 164 -14.43 -37.45 13.35
CA SER A 164 -15.58 -38.00 14.08
C SER A 164 -16.85 -37.22 13.77
N VAL A 165 -18.01 -37.82 13.97
CA VAL A 165 -19.31 -37.16 13.78
C VAL A 165 -20.01 -37.02 15.12
N ASP A 166 -20.51 -35.85 15.47
CA ASP A 166 -21.26 -35.69 16.72
C ASP A 166 -22.75 -36.07 16.57
N GLY A 167 -23.50 -36.00 17.66
CA GLY A 167 -24.94 -36.30 17.68
C GLY A 167 -25.81 -35.33 16.85
N LEU A 168 -25.24 -34.25 16.31
CA LEU A 168 -25.90 -33.30 15.41
C LEU A 168 -25.51 -33.52 13.93
N GLY A 169 -24.67 -34.53 13.63
CA GLY A 169 -24.19 -34.82 12.28
C GLY A 169 -23.00 -33.96 11.84
N VAL A 170 -22.42 -33.15 12.73
CA VAL A 170 -21.27 -32.29 12.40
C VAL A 170 -20.02 -33.15 12.32
N LEU A 171 -19.26 -33.02 11.21
CA LEU A 171 -17.97 -33.67 11.06
C LEU A 171 -16.89 -32.84 11.77
N HIS A 172 -16.27 -33.41 12.80
CA HIS A 172 -15.11 -32.86 13.47
C HIS A 172 -13.87 -33.49 12.88
N ILE A 173 -12.91 -32.69 12.42
CA ILE A 173 -11.62 -33.17 11.92
C ILE A 173 -10.52 -32.59 12.79
N ARG A 174 -9.69 -33.45 13.39
CA ARG A 174 -8.64 -33.06 14.33
C ARG A 174 -7.31 -33.69 13.93
N ARG A 175 -6.24 -32.91 14.04
CA ARG A 175 -4.88 -33.43 13.87
C ARG A 175 -4.44 -34.17 15.13
N THR A 176 -4.10 -35.45 15.01
CA THR A 176 -3.66 -36.32 16.13
C THR A 176 -2.15 -36.39 16.25
N SER A 177 -1.44 -36.23 15.14
CA SER A 177 0.01 -36.13 15.12
C SER A 177 0.47 -35.10 14.10
N ALA A 178 1.51 -34.33 14.46
CA ALA A 178 2.24 -33.55 13.49
C ALA A 178 3.07 -34.53 12.65
N VAL A 179 2.50 -35.08 11.57
CA VAL A 179 3.35 -35.64 10.51
C VAL A 179 4.20 -34.47 10.03
N ALA A 180 5.51 -34.55 10.27
CA ALA A 180 6.46 -33.63 9.68
C ALA A 180 6.25 -33.73 8.17
N SER A 181 5.74 -32.66 7.57
CA SER A 181 5.68 -32.57 6.12
C SER A 181 7.13 -32.52 5.65
N THR A 182 7.66 -33.66 5.23
CA THR A 182 8.96 -33.75 4.54
C THR A 182 8.89 -33.15 3.13
N THR A 183 7.73 -32.66 2.72
CA THR A 183 7.52 -32.02 1.44
C THR A 183 8.14 -30.63 1.46
N VAL A 184 9.28 -30.49 0.78
CA VAL A 184 9.80 -29.18 0.36
C VAL A 184 8.66 -28.45 -0.35
N LEU A 185 8.24 -27.30 0.20
CA LEU A 185 7.21 -26.51 -0.47
C LEU A 185 7.75 -26.02 -1.81
N PRO A 186 6.97 -26.12 -2.91
CA PRO A 186 7.35 -25.50 -4.17
C PRO A 186 7.64 -24.01 -3.97
N MET A 187 8.66 -23.50 -4.67
CA MET A 187 9.07 -22.09 -4.60
C MET A 187 7.88 -21.14 -4.84
N ASP A 188 6.98 -21.44 -5.77
CA ASP A 188 5.80 -20.60 -6.06
C ASP A 188 4.82 -20.55 -4.88
N VAL A 189 4.70 -21.63 -4.11
CA VAL A 189 3.89 -21.64 -2.88
C VAL A 189 4.54 -20.76 -1.82
N VAL A 190 5.87 -20.80 -1.67
CA VAL A 190 6.61 -19.91 -0.75
C VAL A 190 6.44 -18.45 -1.19
N ALA A 191 6.59 -18.15 -2.48
CA ALA A 191 6.40 -16.82 -3.03
C ALA A 191 4.97 -16.28 -2.77
N ALA A 192 3.94 -17.12 -2.96
CA ALA A 192 2.56 -16.77 -2.66
C ALA A 192 2.34 -16.53 -1.17
N ARG A 193 2.93 -17.35 -0.28
CA ARG A 193 2.87 -17.16 1.18
C ARG A 193 3.54 -15.87 1.62
N CYS A 194 4.73 -15.56 1.12
CA CYS A 194 5.42 -14.29 1.40
C CYS A 194 4.60 -13.08 0.92
N THR A 195 4.03 -13.16 -0.28
CA THR A 195 3.15 -12.10 -0.83
C THR A 195 1.89 -11.93 0.01
N ALA A 196 1.28 -13.03 0.47
CA ALA A 196 0.11 -13.01 1.33
C ALA A 196 0.43 -12.37 2.69
N ILE A 197 1.59 -12.68 3.29
CA ILE A 197 2.04 -12.05 4.54
C ILE A 197 2.23 -10.54 4.33
N ALA A 198 2.94 -10.13 3.27
CA ALA A 198 3.13 -8.70 2.98
C ALA A 198 1.81 -7.97 2.73
N SER A 199 0.86 -8.61 2.04
CA SER A 199 -0.49 -8.07 1.79
C SER A 199 -1.31 -7.97 3.07
N TRP A 200 -1.16 -8.92 3.99
CA TRP A 200 -1.80 -8.86 5.30
C TRP A 200 -1.22 -7.73 6.16
N MET A 201 0.09 -7.54 6.18
CA MET A 201 0.72 -6.38 6.82
C MET A 201 0.13 -5.08 6.28
N ALA A 202 -0.04 -4.97 4.96
CA ALA A 202 -0.63 -3.82 4.31
C ALA A 202 -2.10 -3.58 4.70
N ALA A 203 -2.89 -4.65 4.82
CA ALA A 203 -4.27 -4.57 5.29
C ALA A 203 -4.37 -4.11 6.76
N ILE A 204 -3.44 -4.54 7.62
CA ILE A 204 -3.37 -4.06 9.01
C ILE A 204 -3.03 -2.57 9.03
N LEU A 205 -2.00 -2.16 8.29
CA LEU A 205 -1.55 -0.77 8.26
C LEU A 205 -2.68 0.16 7.78
N SER A 206 -3.27 -0.11 6.61
CA SER A 206 -4.37 0.70 6.07
C SER A 206 -5.58 0.80 7.01
N ARG A 207 -5.95 -0.27 7.72
CA ARG A 207 -7.10 -0.28 8.63
C ARG A 207 -6.83 0.35 10.00
N SER A 208 -5.56 0.49 10.37
CA SER A 208 -5.13 0.99 11.69
C SER A 208 -4.59 2.41 11.66
N ALA A 209 -4.17 2.89 10.48
CA ALA A 209 -3.69 4.25 10.26
C ALA A 209 -4.83 5.26 10.38
N ARG A 210 -4.46 6.50 10.71
CA ARG A 210 -5.41 7.63 10.83
C ARG A 210 -5.33 8.58 9.64
N SER A 211 -4.17 8.71 8.99
CA SER A 211 -4.02 9.64 7.86
C SER A 211 -4.72 9.15 6.59
N VAL A 212 -5.30 10.10 5.85
CA VAL A 212 -5.97 9.87 4.55
C VAL A 212 -4.98 9.27 3.54
N ASN A 213 -3.71 9.70 3.59
CA ASN A 213 -2.65 9.22 2.70
C ASN A 213 -2.44 7.70 2.81
N ILE A 214 -2.38 7.17 4.03
CA ILE A 214 -2.19 5.74 4.25
C ILE A 214 -3.51 4.99 4.07
N LYS A 215 -4.59 5.50 4.67
CA LYS A 215 -5.87 4.81 4.79
C LYS A 215 -6.65 4.73 3.48
N ASP A 216 -6.82 5.87 2.81
CA ASP A 216 -7.73 6.02 1.69
C ASP A 216 -6.97 5.99 0.35
N ARG A 217 -5.82 6.67 0.29
CA ARG A 217 -4.98 6.75 -0.91
C ARG A 217 -4.06 5.55 -1.10
N LEU A 218 -3.83 4.76 -0.04
CA LEU A 218 -2.93 3.60 -0.01
C LEU A 218 -1.47 3.94 -0.35
N ASP A 219 -1.01 5.11 0.08
CA ASP A 219 0.35 5.59 -0.15
C ASP A 219 1.35 5.03 0.88
N PHE A 220 1.54 3.71 0.81
CA PHE A 220 2.44 2.97 1.69
C PHE A 220 2.80 1.62 1.05
N SER A 221 3.93 1.04 1.42
CA SER A 221 4.33 -0.32 1.02
C SER A 221 4.81 -1.13 2.23
N CYS A 222 4.39 -2.39 2.29
CA CYS A 222 4.91 -3.37 3.25
C CYS A 222 5.75 -4.41 2.50
N GLY A 223 6.86 -4.83 3.09
CA GLY A 223 7.81 -5.76 2.47
C GLY A 223 8.44 -6.74 3.45
N ILE A 224 8.80 -7.90 2.91
CA ILE A 224 9.60 -8.94 3.55
C ILE A 224 10.95 -8.95 2.88
N LEU A 225 12.01 -8.92 3.67
CA LEU A 225 13.38 -8.92 3.21
C LEU A 225 14.12 -10.13 3.78
N THR A 226 15.09 -10.64 3.02
CA THR A 226 15.98 -11.73 3.45
C THR A 226 16.78 -11.34 4.70
N ALA A 227 17.44 -12.31 5.32
CA ALA A 227 18.33 -12.06 6.45
C ALA A 227 19.47 -11.07 6.15
N ASP A 228 19.86 -10.89 4.89
CA ASP A 228 20.83 -9.90 4.42
C ASP A 228 20.20 -8.59 3.89
N GLY A 229 18.88 -8.43 4.06
CA GLY A 229 18.16 -7.20 3.75
C GLY A 229 17.84 -7.00 2.28
N ARG A 230 17.75 -8.07 1.47
CA ARG A 230 17.26 -7.99 0.08
C ARG A 230 15.74 -8.12 0.04
N LEU A 231 15.04 -7.24 -0.68
CA LEU A 231 13.58 -7.34 -0.81
C LEU A 231 13.19 -8.65 -1.52
N CYS A 232 12.36 -9.46 -0.87
CA CYS A 232 11.87 -10.76 -1.36
C CYS A 232 10.43 -10.67 -1.88
N ALA A 233 9.55 -10.03 -1.11
CA ALA A 233 8.14 -9.89 -1.46
C ALA A 233 7.58 -8.59 -0.88
N ASN A 234 6.54 -8.05 -1.51
CA ASN A 234 5.91 -6.81 -1.09
C ASN A 234 4.40 -6.81 -1.38
N ALA A 235 3.68 -5.94 -0.68
CA ALA A 235 2.34 -5.51 -1.10
C ALA A 235 2.49 -4.50 -2.27
N PRO A 236 1.81 -4.70 -3.41
CA PRO A 236 2.04 -3.93 -4.64
C PRO A 236 1.27 -2.60 -4.63
N ASN A 237 1.63 -1.67 -3.74
CA ASN A 237 0.93 -0.39 -3.61
C ASN A 237 1.66 0.74 -4.35
N VAL A 238 2.93 1.02 -4.01
CA VAL A 238 3.66 2.18 -4.56
C VAL A 238 5.05 1.77 -5.08
N PRO A 239 5.31 1.86 -6.41
CA PRO A 239 6.57 1.43 -7.03
C PRO A 239 7.83 2.12 -6.52
N VAL A 240 7.77 3.40 -6.15
CA VAL A 240 8.96 4.13 -5.67
C VAL A 240 9.51 3.60 -4.33
N HIS A 241 8.71 2.88 -3.56
CA HIS A 241 9.18 2.27 -2.30
C HIS A 241 10.07 1.03 -2.52
N LEU A 242 9.98 0.39 -3.70
CA LEU A 242 10.34 -1.02 -3.84
C LEU A 242 11.85 -1.26 -3.92
N GLY A 243 12.59 -0.42 -4.66
CA GLY A 243 14.06 -0.45 -4.65
C GLY A 243 14.68 0.25 -3.43
N ALA A 244 13.87 1.01 -2.67
CA ALA A 244 14.33 1.82 -1.55
C ALA A 244 14.29 1.06 -0.21
N LEU A 245 13.33 0.14 -0.01
CA LEU A 245 13.23 -0.65 1.23
C LEU A 245 14.48 -1.49 1.51
N GLY A 246 15.00 -2.21 0.51
CA GLY A 246 16.21 -3.03 0.70
C GLY A 246 17.45 -2.19 1.00
N ALA A 247 17.63 -1.09 0.28
CA ALA A 247 18.72 -0.14 0.56
C ALA A 247 18.62 0.43 1.99
N CYS A 248 17.41 0.78 2.42
CA CYS A 248 17.15 1.28 3.77
C CYS A 248 17.52 0.26 4.85
N VAL A 249 17.00 -0.97 4.77
CA VAL A 249 17.28 -2.04 5.73
C VAL A 249 18.78 -2.35 5.81
N ARG A 250 19.47 -2.46 4.66
CA ARG A 250 20.93 -2.69 4.64
C ARG A 250 21.71 -1.54 5.26
N SER A 251 21.31 -0.29 5.01
CA SER A 251 21.97 0.87 5.61
C SER A 251 21.82 0.91 7.14
N ILE A 252 20.64 0.57 7.66
CA ILE A 252 20.40 0.45 9.11
C ILE A 252 21.24 -0.69 9.69
N ALA A 253 21.21 -1.87 9.04
CA ALA A 253 21.94 -3.06 9.48
C ALA A 253 23.47 -2.86 9.48
N ALA A 254 23.99 -2.00 8.60
CA ALA A 254 25.41 -1.64 8.57
C ALA A 254 25.83 -0.73 9.75
N LEU A 255 24.90 0.06 10.29
CA LEU A 255 25.15 0.88 11.48
C LEU A 255 25.06 0.06 12.76
N ARG A 256 24.08 -0.84 12.85
CA ARG A 256 23.83 -1.67 14.03
C ARG A 256 22.95 -2.87 13.75
N ALA A 257 23.06 -3.90 14.60
CA ALA A 257 22.05 -4.96 14.68
C ALA A 257 20.72 -4.41 15.21
N ILE A 258 19.61 -4.93 14.67
CA ILE A 258 18.25 -4.69 15.18
C ILE A 258 17.93 -5.85 16.11
N GLU A 259 17.81 -5.57 17.40
CA GLU A 259 17.63 -6.61 18.42
C GLU A 259 16.21 -7.20 18.36
N PRO A 260 15.99 -8.42 18.88
CA PRO A 260 14.66 -9.01 18.96
C PRO A 260 13.65 -8.08 19.65
N GLY A 261 12.54 -7.80 18.96
CA GLY A 261 11.46 -6.95 19.47
C GLY A 261 11.71 -5.44 19.32
N GLU A 262 12.86 -5.04 18.80
CA GLU A 262 13.17 -3.65 18.47
C GLU A 262 12.55 -3.24 17.12
N VAL A 263 12.10 -1.99 17.04
CA VAL A 263 11.70 -1.35 15.78
C VAL A 263 12.54 -0.09 15.57
N ILE A 264 13.16 0.02 14.40
CA ILE A 264 13.92 1.19 13.96
C ILE A 264 13.09 2.00 12.97
N LEU A 265 13.14 3.32 13.10
CA LEU A 265 12.47 4.29 12.23
C LEU A 265 13.52 5.18 11.54
N THR A 266 13.27 5.52 10.27
CA THR A 266 14.03 6.54 9.52
C THR A 266 13.20 7.07 8.33
N ASN A 267 13.39 8.34 7.97
CA ASN A 267 12.97 8.88 6.67
C ASN A 267 14.16 9.51 5.91
N HIS A 268 15.35 9.52 6.52
CA HIS A 268 16.47 10.29 6.01
C HIS A 268 17.03 9.65 4.72
N PRO A 269 17.17 10.42 3.62
CA PRO A 269 17.64 9.90 2.33
C PRO A 269 19.01 9.20 2.34
N ALA A 270 19.93 9.61 3.24
CA ALA A 270 21.22 8.95 3.44
C ALA A 270 21.09 7.45 3.80
N PHE A 271 19.97 7.07 4.39
CA PHE A 271 19.66 5.72 4.86
C PHE A 271 18.51 5.09 4.05
N GLY A 272 18.43 5.42 2.77
CA GLY A 272 17.45 4.84 1.84
C GLY A 272 16.05 5.47 1.86
N GLY A 273 15.86 6.61 2.54
CA GLY A 273 14.64 7.40 2.43
C GLY A 273 14.41 7.95 1.01
N SER A 274 13.14 8.07 0.60
CA SER A 274 12.73 8.63 -0.70
C SER A 274 12.55 10.14 -0.63
N HIS A 275 11.74 10.59 0.32
CA HIS A 275 11.51 11.97 0.75
C HIS A 275 11.04 11.94 2.21
N LEU A 276 10.99 13.09 2.89
CA LEU A 276 10.74 13.11 4.34
C LEU A 276 9.36 12.59 4.78
N PRO A 277 8.27 12.83 4.04
CA PRO A 277 6.97 12.27 4.40
C PRO A 277 6.92 10.73 4.39
N ASP A 278 7.81 10.06 3.64
CA ASP A 278 7.89 8.59 3.61
C ASP A 278 8.72 8.06 4.78
N ILE A 279 8.05 7.74 5.88
CA ILE A 279 8.70 7.14 7.05
C ILE A 279 8.80 5.63 6.88
N THR A 280 10.01 5.10 7.03
CA THR A 280 10.28 3.65 7.02
C THR A 280 10.48 3.13 8.43
N VAL A 281 9.72 2.11 8.81
CA VAL A 281 9.92 1.32 10.03
C VAL A 281 10.39 -0.09 9.69
N VAL A 282 11.33 -0.63 10.47
CA VAL A 282 11.98 -1.92 10.23
C VAL A 282 12.09 -2.72 11.51
N ARG A 283 11.80 -4.02 11.42
CA ARG A 283 11.97 -5.01 12.50
C ARG A 283 12.69 -6.25 11.97
N ALA A 284 13.61 -6.80 12.75
CA ALA A 284 14.23 -8.10 12.46
C ALA A 284 13.33 -9.27 12.90
N VAL A 285 13.32 -10.33 12.10
CA VAL A 285 12.58 -11.57 12.34
C VAL A 285 13.57 -12.68 12.66
N HIS A 286 13.33 -13.38 13.77
CA HIS A 286 14.19 -14.44 14.27
C HIS A 286 13.45 -15.78 14.29
N ASP A 287 14.18 -16.88 14.13
CA ASP A 287 13.67 -18.24 14.37
C ASP A 287 13.75 -18.61 15.86
N ASP A 288 13.22 -19.78 16.23
CA ASP A 288 13.16 -20.23 17.62
C ASP A 288 14.56 -20.48 18.23
N ALA A 289 15.60 -20.61 17.39
CA ALA A 289 17.00 -20.70 17.81
C ALA A 289 17.66 -19.33 18.01
N GLY A 290 16.92 -18.23 17.81
CA GLY A 290 17.41 -16.86 17.91
C GLY A 290 18.19 -16.37 16.70
N ARG A 291 18.21 -17.12 15.59
CA ARG A 291 18.89 -16.69 14.35
C ARG A 291 17.99 -15.77 13.56
N ARG A 292 18.53 -14.63 13.09
CA ARG A 292 17.83 -13.73 12.18
C ARG A 292 17.60 -14.42 10.84
N ILE A 293 16.35 -14.56 10.45
CA ILE A 293 15.94 -15.20 9.19
C ILE A 293 15.41 -14.21 8.15
N ALA A 294 14.94 -13.03 8.58
CA ALA A 294 14.39 -12.01 7.70
C ALA A 294 14.34 -10.64 8.38
N TYR A 295 13.94 -9.63 7.61
CA TYR A 295 13.37 -8.40 8.12
C TYR A 295 11.96 -8.20 7.58
N VAL A 296 11.14 -7.49 8.34
CA VAL A 296 9.89 -6.92 7.87
C VAL A 296 10.00 -5.41 7.93
N ALA A 297 9.49 -4.74 6.90
CA ALA A 297 9.53 -3.28 6.81
C ALA A 297 8.21 -2.73 6.26
N ALA A 298 7.89 -1.52 6.69
CA ALA A 298 6.80 -0.73 6.17
C ALA A 298 7.29 0.69 5.91
N ARG A 299 6.95 1.23 4.75
CA ARG A 299 7.15 2.64 4.41
C ARG A 299 5.79 3.26 4.16
N ALA A 300 5.48 4.35 4.82
CA ALA A 300 4.18 5.00 4.72
C ALA A 300 4.34 6.52 4.59
N HIS A 301 3.52 7.12 3.73
CA HIS A 301 3.50 8.54 3.50
C HIS A 301 2.65 9.23 4.59
N HIS A 302 3.31 9.89 5.54
CA HIS A 302 2.64 10.70 6.55
C HIS A 302 2.12 12.00 5.93
N ALA A 303 0.89 12.38 6.27
CA ALA A 303 0.25 13.58 5.70
C ALA A 303 0.89 14.91 6.13
N GLU A 304 1.63 14.90 7.23
CA GLU A 304 2.30 16.06 7.80
C GLU A 304 3.55 15.56 8.55
N ILE A 305 4.70 16.14 8.28
CA ILE A 305 5.96 15.89 8.97
C ILE A 305 6.75 17.18 9.22
N GLY A 306 6.07 18.34 9.17
CA GLY A 306 6.65 19.65 9.34
C GLY A 306 7.02 20.31 8.01
N GLY A 307 8.05 21.14 8.04
CA GLY A 307 8.56 21.87 6.88
C GLY A 307 8.04 23.31 6.82
N ILE A 308 8.57 24.10 5.89
CA ILE A 308 8.24 25.53 5.77
C ILE A 308 6.78 25.77 5.34
N ARG A 309 6.10 24.76 4.82
CA ARG A 309 4.69 24.80 4.40
C ARG A 309 3.90 23.61 4.96
N PRO A 310 2.59 23.77 5.24
CA PRO A 310 1.72 22.66 5.61
C PRO A 310 1.67 21.58 4.52
N GLY A 311 1.48 20.32 4.93
CA GLY A 311 1.42 19.16 4.02
C GLY A 311 2.79 18.66 3.54
N SER A 312 3.88 19.20 4.08
CA SER A 312 5.26 18.68 3.94
C SER A 312 5.77 18.47 2.51
N MET A 313 5.26 19.27 1.59
CA MET A 313 5.66 19.26 0.18
C MET A 313 5.89 20.68 -0.35
N PRO A 314 6.81 21.46 0.26
CA PRO A 314 7.10 22.83 -0.15
C PRO A 314 7.77 22.86 -1.54
N PRO A 315 7.11 23.42 -2.58
CA PRO A 315 7.66 23.45 -3.94
C PRO A 315 8.92 24.30 -4.06
N ASP A 316 9.12 25.22 -3.13
CA ASP A 316 10.22 26.19 -3.06
C ASP A 316 11.34 25.81 -2.08
N ALA A 317 11.29 24.61 -1.48
CA ALA A 317 12.38 24.13 -0.65
C ALA A 317 13.69 23.94 -1.44
N ARG A 318 14.78 24.37 -0.81
CA ARG A 318 16.16 24.29 -1.30
C ARG A 318 16.99 23.32 -0.47
N THR A 319 16.68 23.21 0.82
CA THR A 319 17.37 22.31 1.75
C THR A 319 16.42 21.24 2.27
N LEU A 320 16.97 20.09 2.66
CA LEU A 320 16.19 18.99 3.24
C LEU A 320 15.46 19.43 4.52
N ALA A 321 16.08 20.29 5.33
CA ALA A 321 15.45 20.80 6.55
C ALA A 321 14.13 21.53 6.26
N GLU A 322 14.05 22.29 5.16
CA GLU A 322 12.84 23.03 4.79
C GLU A 322 11.67 22.09 4.43
N GLU A 323 11.93 20.83 4.09
CA GLU A 323 10.90 19.84 3.77
C GLU A 323 10.23 19.23 5.02
N GLY A 324 10.88 19.29 6.19
CA GLY A 324 10.32 18.81 7.45
C GLY A 324 11.29 18.11 8.39
N VAL A 325 10.74 17.33 9.32
CA VAL A 325 11.49 16.62 10.34
C VAL A 325 12.27 15.46 9.70
N VAL A 326 13.58 15.47 9.90
CA VAL A 326 14.49 14.42 9.44
C VAL A 326 14.77 13.46 10.60
N PHE A 327 14.48 12.17 10.39
CA PHE A 327 14.81 11.09 11.32
C PHE A 327 16.00 10.30 10.77
N PRO A 328 17.21 10.48 11.33
CA PRO A 328 18.23 9.45 11.27
C PRO A 328 17.70 8.13 11.88
N PRO A 329 18.32 6.97 11.56
CA PRO A 329 17.93 5.70 12.15
C PRO A 329 17.90 5.76 13.68
N MET A 330 16.69 5.66 14.25
CA MET A 330 16.45 5.69 15.69
C MET A 330 15.53 4.55 16.11
N ARG A 331 15.76 4.02 17.32
CA ARG A 331 14.82 3.07 17.92
C ARG A 331 13.53 3.81 18.26
N VAL A 332 12.40 3.27 17.80
CA VAL A 332 11.08 3.83 18.05
C VAL A 332 10.18 2.88 18.85
N ALA A 333 10.54 1.60 18.97
CA ALA A 333 9.80 0.66 19.81
C ALA A 333 10.69 -0.46 20.37
N LEU A 334 10.26 -1.02 21.50
CA LEU A 334 10.80 -2.26 22.07
C LEU A 334 9.63 -3.10 22.61
N GLY A 335 9.58 -4.38 22.25
CA GLY A 335 8.52 -5.29 22.69
C GLY A 335 7.13 -4.90 22.19
N GLY A 336 7.05 -4.26 21.01
CA GLY A 336 5.78 -3.80 20.41
C GLY A 336 5.26 -2.46 20.97
N ALA A 337 5.89 -1.91 22.01
CA ALA A 337 5.50 -0.63 22.59
C ALA A 337 6.29 0.54 22.00
N LEU A 338 5.59 1.57 21.52
CA LEU A 338 6.16 2.80 20.99
C LEU A 338 6.87 3.60 22.10
N ASP A 339 8.11 4.02 21.85
CA ASP A 339 8.79 5.08 22.62
C ASP A 339 8.28 6.46 22.14
N GLU A 340 7.06 6.77 22.58
CA GLU A 340 6.34 7.97 22.17
C GLU A 340 7.06 9.26 22.59
N THR A 341 7.73 9.24 23.75
CA THR A 341 8.49 10.38 24.26
C THR A 341 9.60 10.77 23.29
N ALA A 342 10.40 9.81 22.84
CA ALA A 342 11.49 10.07 21.91
C ALA A 342 10.98 10.56 20.55
N LEU A 343 9.94 9.92 20.01
CA LEU A 343 9.35 10.31 18.72
C LEU A 343 8.76 11.72 18.76
N ARG A 344 7.98 12.05 19.80
CA ARG A 344 7.39 13.39 19.99
C ARG A 344 8.45 14.46 20.17
N HIS A 345 9.51 14.16 20.91
CA HIS A 345 10.62 15.09 21.06
C HIS A 345 11.23 15.43 19.69
N ALA A 346 11.57 14.42 18.88
CA ALA A 346 12.12 14.63 17.54
C ALA A 346 11.17 15.43 16.63
N LEU A 347 9.87 15.15 16.68
CA LEU A 347 8.84 15.89 15.93
C LEU A 347 8.70 17.36 16.34
N ALA A 348 8.94 17.68 17.62
CA ALA A 348 8.74 19.00 18.19
C ALA A 348 9.99 19.89 18.18
N THR A 349 11.20 19.31 18.18
CA THR A 349 12.46 20.07 18.28
C THR A 349 13.17 20.30 16.95
N ALA A 350 12.64 19.77 15.85
CA ALA A 350 13.18 20.05 14.52
C ALA A 350 13.03 21.55 14.16
N PRO A 351 13.89 22.11 13.28
CA PRO A 351 13.79 23.51 12.86
C PRO A 351 12.41 23.90 12.31
N TYR A 352 11.76 22.95 11.61
CA TYR A 352 10.40 23.08 11.11
C TYR A 352 9.58 21.89 11.62
N PRO A 353 9.02 21.98 12.84
CA PRO A 353 8.41 20.86 13.54
C PRO A 353 7.12 20.40 12.86
N SER A 354 6.71 19.17 13.16
CA SER A 354 5.41 18.66 12.70
C SER A 354 4.26 19.43 13.32
N ARG A 355 3.25 19.72 12.51
CA ARG A 355 2.01 20.39 12.93
C ARG A 355 1.00 19.43 13.56
N ASP A 356 1.15 18.12 13.34
CA ASP A 356 0.29 17.09 13.94
C ASP A 356 1.09 15.87 14.46
N PRO A 357 1.85 16.04 15.56
CA PRO A 357 2.61 14.94 16.16
C PRO A 357 1.74 13.75 16.62
N ASP A 358 0.47 13.98 16.94
CA ASP A 358 -0.46 12.93 17.37
C ASP A 358 -0.75 11.98 16.21
N LEU A 359 -1.08 12.54 15.04
CA LEU A 359 -1.26 11.79 13.80
C LEU A 359 0.00 11.02 13.42
N ASN A 360 1.18 11.65 13.55
CA ASN A 360 2.46 10.98 13.30
C ASN A 360 2.63 9.75 14.20
N CYS A 361 2.42 9.90 15.51
CA CYS A 361 2.54 8.79 16.45
C CYS A 361 1.54 7.67 16.14
N ASP A 362 0.30 8.00 15.78
CA ASP A 362 -0.72 6.99 15.45
C ASP A 362 -0.41 6.19 14.20
N ASP A 363 0.10 6.83 13.16
CA ASP A 363 0.51 6.15 11.94
C ASP A 363 1.76 5.29 12.18
N VAL A 364 2.71 5.72 13.02
CA VAL A 364 3.84 4.87 13.44
C VAL A 364 3.36 3.66 14.26
N ARG A 365 2.38 3.83 15.16
CA ARG A 365 1.77 2.69 15.89
C ARG A 365 1.11 1.71 14.93
N ALA A 366 0.41 2.19 13.91
CA ALA A 366 -0.19 1.36 12.87
C ALA A 366 0.88 0.57 12.09
N ALA A 367 2.01 1.20 11.80
CA ALA A 367 3.12 0.55 11.11
C ALA A 367 3.80 -0.52 11.98
N ILE A 368 4.02 -0.25 13.29
CA ILE A 368 4.54 -1.24 14.25
C ILE A 368 3.61 -2.47 14.32
N ALA A 369 2.30 -2.26 14.42
CA ALA A 369 1.32 -3.35 14.43
C ALA A 369 1.40 -4.24 13.16
N ALA A 370 1.58 -3.61 12.00
CA ALA A 370 1.78 -4.34 10.75
C ALA A 370 3.09 -5.15 10.75
N LEU A 371 4.20 -4.59 11.27
CA LEU A 371 5.45 -5.33 11.42
C LEU A 371 5.33 -6.53 12.36
N ASP A 372 4.62 -6.36 13.48
CA ASP A 372 4.43 -7.41 14.49
C ASP A 372 3.65 -8.60 13.93
N ALA A 373 2.58 -8.33 13.16
CA ALA A 373 1.84 -9.36 12.46
C ALA A 373 2.69 -10.05 11.38
N GLY A 374 3.44 -9.27 10.59
CA GLY A 374 4.35 -9.80 9.58
C GLY A 374 5.44 -10.71 10.17
N ALA A 375 6.08 -10.27 11.26
CA ALA A 375 7.13 -11.02 11.95
C ALA A 375 6.57 -12.34 12.53
N THR A 376 5.42 -12.28 13.21
CA THR A 376 4.74 -13.48 13.74
C THR A 376 4.40 -14.46 12.63
N ALA A 377 3.83 -13.98 11.52
CA ALA A 377 3.43 -14.82 10.40
C ALA A 377 4.63 -15.48 9.71
N PHE A 378 5.72 -14.71 9.50
CA PHE A 378 6.92 -15.21 8.84
C PHE A 378 7.68 -16.21 9.73
N SER A 379 7.84 -15.94 11.03
CA SER A 379 8.38 -16.93 11.97
C SER A 379 7.50 -18.18 12.04
N GLY A 380 6.17 -18.03 11.96
CA GLY A 380 5.23 -19.16 11.86
C GLY A 380 5.44 -20.01 10.59
N LEU A 381 5.69 -19.36 9.45
CA LEU A 381 6.04 -20.05 8.20
C LEU A 381 7.37 -20.79 8.34
N ALA A 382 8.39 -20.15 8.92
CA ALA A 382 9.69 -20.77 9.18
C ALA A 382 9.58 -22.00 10.10
N ARG A 383 8.74 -21.96 11.14
CA ARG A 383 8.45 -23.14 11.99
C ARG A 383 7.79 -24.27 11.21
N ALA A 384 6.91 -23.95 10.25
CA ALA A 384 6.18 -24.96 9.50
C ALA A 384 7.05 -25.71 8.49
N ILE A 385 8.05 -25.05 7.87
CA ILE A 385 8.84 -25.64 6.78
C ILE A 385 10.35 -25.75 7.05
N GLY A 386 10.83 -25.17 8.15
CA GLY A 386 12.24 -25.02 8.46
C GLY A 386 12.86 -23.75 7.86
N SER A 387 13.61 -23.02 8.68
CA SER A 387 14.26 -21.76 8.30
C SER A 387 15.20 -21.89 7.09
N ASP A 388 15.95 -22.99 7.01
CA ASP A 388 16.93 -23.20 5.93
C ASP A 388 16.23 -23.47 4.59
N ALA A 389 15.15 -24.27 4.60
CA ALA A 389 14.34 -24.54 3.42
C ALA A 389 13.60 -23.27 2.95
N LEU A 390 13.08 -22.47 3.88
CA LEU A 390 12.48 -21.17 3.57
C LEU A 390 13.49 -20.21 2.91
N THR A 391 14.69 -20.14 3.47
CA THR A 391 15.78 -19.29 2.93
C THR A 391 16.16 -19.73 1.53
N ALA A 392 16.39 -21.04 1.32
CA ALA A 392 16.73 -21.59 0.01
C ALA A 392 15.64 -21.33 -1.05
N ALA A 393 14.36 -21.44 -0.68
CA ALA A 393 13.25 -21.13 -1.58
C ALA A 393 13.20 -19.64 -1.96
N ILE A 394 13.48 -18.74 -1.01
CA ILE A 394 13.56 -17.30 -1.28
C ILE A 394 14.76 -16.98 -2.18
N ASP A 395 15.93 -17.56 -1.94
CA ASP A 395 17.11 -17.36 -2.79
C ASP A 395 16.86 -17.85 -4.22
N ALA A 396 16.16 -18.97 -4.39
CA ALA A 396 15.73 -19.46 -5.70
C ALA A 396 14.78 -18.46 -6.41
N LEU A 397 13.88 -17.81 -5.68
CA LEU A 397 12.99 -16.78 -6.21
C LEU A 397 13.76 -15.54 -6.70
N LEU A 398 14.75 -15.09 -5.93
CA LEU A 398 15.62 -13.99 -6.31
C LEU A 398 16.45 -14.36 -7.56
N ALA A 399 16.99 -15.58 -7.63
CA ALA A 399 17.74 -16.08 -8.78
C ALA A 399 16.89 -16.17 -10.05
N ARG A 400 15.62 -16.59 -9.94
CA ARG A 400 14.65 -16.57 -11.05
C ARG A 400 14.45 -15.15 -11.59
N SER A 401 14.36 -14.17 -10.71
CA SER A 401 14.17 -12.76 -11.09
C SER A 401 15.42 -12.18 -11.76
N ALA A 402 16.60 -12.55 -11.27
CA ALA A 402 17.87 -12.23 -11.92
C ALA A 402 17.96 -12.82 -13.34
N SER A 403 17.47 -14.05 -13.54
CA SER A 403 17.43 -14.68 -14.86
C SER A 403 16.56 -13.88 -15.85
N ARG A 404 15.45 -13.31 -15.36
CA ARG A 404 14.58 -12.45 -16.17
C ARG A 404 15.26 -11.14 -16.58
N THR A 405 16.05 -10.52 -15.70
CA THR A 405 16.84 -9.34 -16.13
C THR A 405 17.92 -9.73 -17.14
N ARG A 406 18.55 -10.91 -17.01
CA ARG A 406 19.51 -11.42 -18.00
C ARG A 406 18.87 -11.64 -19.39
N SER A 407 17.60 -12.01 -19.47
CA SER A 407 16.90 -12.09 -20.77
C SER A 407 16.64 -10.71 -21.38
N VAL A 408 16.32 -9.70 -20.55
CA VAL A 408 16.23 -8.30 -21.02
C VAL A 408 17.54 -7.83 -21.64
N ALA A 409 18.69 -8.24 -21.08
CA ALA A 409 20.00 -7.90 -21.64
C ALA A 409 20.22 -8.37 -23.09
N ALA A 410 19.54 -9.44 -23.51
CA ALA A 410 19.61 -9.92 -24.89
C ALA A 410 18.94 -8.96 -25.90
N ARG A 411 18.09 -8.04 -25.44
CA ARG A 411 17.43 -7.02 -26.27
C ARG A 411 18.32 -5.80 -26.53
N VAL A 412 19.46 -5.68 -25.83
CA VAL A 412 20.39 -4.56 -25.99
C VAL A 412 21.42 -4.90 -27.09
N PRO A 413 21.51 -4.11 -28.18
CA PRO A 413 22.50 -4.30 -29.22
C PRO A 413 23.93 -4.13 -28.71
N ALA A 414 24.92 -4.66 -29.44
CA ALA A 414 26.33 -4.57 -29.06
C ALA A 414 26.85 -3.14 -28.91
N ALA A 415 26.27 -2.17 -29.63
CA ALA A 415 26.61 -0.75 -29.52
C ALA A 415 26.05 -0.05 -28.27
N GLY A 416 25.17 -0.73 -27.53
CA GLY A 416 24.37 -0.15 -26.46
C GLY A 416 23.18 0.66 -26.99
N ILE A 417 22.33 1.10 -26.06
CA ILE A 417 21.23 2.04 -26.30
C ILE A 417 21.39 3.23 -25.36
N ALA A 418 20.92 4.41 -25.77
CA ALA A 418 21.00 5.59 -24.94
C ALA A 418 19.78 6.49 -25.15
N ARG A 419 19.42 7.23 -24.10
CA ARG A 419 18.34 8.22 -24.13
C ARG A 419 18.71 9.37 -23.21
N THR A 420 18.36 10.58 -23.65
CA THR A 420 18.35 11.77 -22.80
C THR A 420 16.93 12.29 -22.76
N GLU A 421 16.44 12.49 -21.55
CA GLU A 421 15.19 13.18 -21.30
C GLU A 421 15.49 14.49 -20.56
N LEU A 422 14.64 15.50 -20.74
CA LEU A 422 14.80 16.81 -20.09
C LEU A 422 13.67 17.03 -19.08
N LEU A 423 14.02 17.60 -17.93
CA LEU A 423 13.06 18.28 -17.06
C LEU A 423 12.60 19.60 -17.71
N ASP A 424 11.52 20.18 -17.21
CA ASP A 424 10.91 21.39 -17.80
C ASP A 424 11.84 22.62 -17.75
N ASP A 425 12.80 22.64 -16.82
CA ASP A 425 13.84 23.67 -16.72
C ASP A 425 15.04 23.44 -17.64
N GLY A 426 15.05 22.33 -18.40
CA GLY A 426 16.14 21.91 -19.28
C GLY A 426 17.20 21.03 -18.63
N THR A 427 17.10 20.71 -17.33
CA THR A 427 18.05 19.81 -16.66
C THR A 427 17.99 18.40 -17.29
N PRO A 428 19.14 17.83 -17.71
CA PRO A 428 19.15 16.54 -18.40
C PRO A 428 19.13 15.34 -17.45
N ILE A 429 18.42 14.29 -17.86
CA ILE A 429 18.53 12.93 -17.33
C ILE A 429 19.00 12.03 -18.47
N CYS A 430 20.26 11.62 -18.38
CA CYS A 430 20.90 10.77 -19.38
C CYS A 430 20.95 9.34 -18.89
N VAL A 431 20.67 8.38 -19.77
CA VAL A 431 20.90 6.96 -19.52
C VAL A 431 21.56 6.33 -20.73
N ARG A 432 22.61 5.55 -20.49
CA ARG A 432 23.21 4.60 -21.43
C ARG A 432 23.07 3.20 -20.85
N ILE A 433 22.60 2.27 -21.67
CA ILE A 433 22.40 0.87 -21.30
C ILE A 433 23.24 0.01 -22.22
N ASP A 434 24.19 -0.71 -21.63
CA ASP A 434 25.10 -1.61 -22.33
C ASP A 434 24.88 -3.05 -21.85
N ARG A 435 25.21 -4.00 -22.72
CA ARG A 435 25.27 -5.42 -22.34
C ARG A 435 26.54 -5.66 -21.52
N ALA A 436 26.38 -6.23 -20.33
CA ALA A 436 27.48 -6.67 -19.48
C ALA A 436 27.59 -8.21 -19.48
N PRO A 437 28.74 -8.80 -19.08
CA PRO A 437 28.92 -10.26 -19.08
C PRO A 437 27.83 -11.03 -18.32
N ASN A 438 27.35 -10.46 -17.20
CA ASN A 438 26.36 -11.09 -16.33
C ASN A 438 24.97 -10.42 -16.36
N GLY A 439 24.71 -9.50 -17.31
CA GLY A 439 23.44 -8.80 -17.42
C GLY A 439 23.55 -7.43 -18.09
N LEU A 440 23.23 -6.38 -17.36
CA LEU A 440 23.16 -5.01 -17.87
C LEU A 440 24.12 -4.09 -17.12
N ARG A 441 24.70 -3.13 -17.83
CA ARG A 441 25.26 -1.91 -17.23
C ARG A 441 24.31 -0.75 -17.56
N ILE A 442 23.81 -0.07 -16.54
CA ILE A 442 22.94 1.10 -16.67
C ILE A 442 23.69 2.30 -16.09
N ASP A 443 24.07 3.23 -16.96
CA ASP A 443 24.96 4.34 -16.66
C ASP A 443 24.24 5.69 -16.85
N PHE A 444 24.14 6.45 -15.76
CA PHE A 444 23.47 7.76 -15.71
C PHE A 444 24.44 8.95 -15.90
N THR A 445 25.68 8.69 -16.32
CA THR A 445 26.66 9.74 -16.62
C THR A 445 26.12 10.74 -17.65
N GLY A 446 26.30 12.03 -17.37
CA GLY A 446 25.76 13.14 -18.16
C GLY A 446 24.40 13.66 -17.67
N SER A 447 23.81 13.07 -16.63
CA SER A 447 22.70 13.68 -15.91
C SER A 447 23.15 14.94 -15.16
N GLY A 448 22.22 15.87 -14.91
CA GLY A 448 22.52 17.18 -14.34
C GLY A 448 23.17 17.16 -12.94
N ASP A 449 23.78 18.28 -12.58
CA ASP A 449 24.32 18.54 -11.24
C ASP A 449 23.20 18.61 -10.18
N VAL A 450 23.57 18.73 -8.90
CA VAL A 450 22.61 18.94 -7.81
C VAL A 450 21.76 20.19 -8.13
N HIS A 451 20.45 19.99 -8.23
CA HIS A 451 19.49 21.03 -8.55
C HIS A 451 19.23 21.93 -7.34
N ALA A 452 19.04 23.23 -7.60
CA ALA A 452 18.92 24.25 -6.55
C ALA A 452 17.59 24.21 -5.76
N GLY A 453 16.54 23.67 -6.38
CA GLY A 453 15.27 23.32 -5.72
C GLY A 453 15.17 21.81 -5.44
N ASN A 454 13.97 21.33 -5.17
CA ASN A 454 13.70 19.97 -4.65
C ASN A 454 13.61 18.83 -5.69
N LEU A 455 14.08 19.03 -6.93
CA LEU A 455 14.07 17.99 -7.99
C LEU A 455 15.18 16.92 -7.82
N ASN A 456 15.98 16.97 -6.76
CA ASN A 456 17.06 16.00 -6.52
C ASN A 456 16.50 14.63 -6.10
N ALA A 457 16.82 13.57 -6.84
CA ALA A 457 16.38 12.22 -6.53
C ALA A 457 17.46 11.47 -5.73
N PRO A 458 17.16 10.98 -4.52
CA PRO A 458 18.08 10.08 -3.81
C PRO A 458 18.36 8.82 -4.62
N MET A 459 19.55 8.22 -4.43
CA MET A 459 19.93 6.98 -5.13
C MET A 459 18.90 5.85 -4.94
N ALA A 460 18.23 5.79 -3.78
CA ALA A 460 17.18 4.81 -3.51
C ALA A 460 15.96 4.95 -4.44
N VAL A 461 15.62 6.19 -4.85
CA VAL A 461 14.55 6.48 -5.82
C VAL A 461 14.97 6.01 -7.21
N VAL A 462 16.20 6.29 -7.64
CA VAL A 462 16.74 5.86 -8.94
C VAL A 462 16.78 4.34 -9.05
N ARG A 463 17.22 3.65 -7.99
CA ARG A 463 17.19 2.18 -7.91
C ARG A 463 15.77 1.63 -8.05
N SER A 464 14.78 2.29 -7.46
CA SER A 464 13.37 1.91 -7.56
C SER A 464 12.81 2.10 -8.97
N ALA A 465 13.16 3.20 -9.63
CA ALA A 465 12.79 3.47 -11.01
C ALA A 465 13.37 2.43 -11.98
N VAL A 466 14.66 2.08 -11.82
CA VAL A 466 15.31 1.02 -12.60
C VAL A 466 14.68 -0.35 -12.33
N LEU A 467 14.45 -0.69 -11.07
CA LEU A 467 13.79 -1.95 -10.69
C LEU A 467 12.38 -2.07 -11.32
N TYR A 468 11.60 -0.99 -11.28
CA TYR A 468 10.29 -0.92 -11.92
C TYR A 468 10.40 -1.13 -13.43
N ALA A 469 11.29 -0.40 -14.11
CA ALA A 469 11.47 -0.50 -15.56
C ALA A 469 11.89 -1.91 -15.98
N LEU A 470 12.82 -2.53 -15.25
CA LEU A 470 13.25 -3.91 -15.51
C LEU A 470 12.12 -4.91 -15.32
N ARG A 471 11.26 -4.75 -14.31
CA ARG A 471 10.07 -5.60 -14.15
C ARG A 471 9.12 -5.47 -15.34
N VAL A 472 8.86 -4.24 -15.80
CA VAL A 472 8.01 -4.00 -16.97
C VAL A 472 8.60 -4.69 -18.20
N LEU A 473 9.88 -4.48 -18.49
CA LEU A 473 10.57 -5.05 -19.63
C LEU A 473 10.59 -6.58 -19.59
N ALA A 474 10.89 -7.16 -18.43
CA ALA A 474 10.91 -8.60 -18.21
C ALA A 474 9.53 -9.24 -18.38
N GLY A 475 8.45 -8.53 -18.05
CA GLY A 475 7.07 -9.01 -18.18
C GLY A 475 6.47 -8.90 -19.59
N MET A 476 7.17 -8.27 -20.55
CA MET A 476 6.63 -8.08 -21.91
C MET A 476 6.44 -9.37 -22.71
N ASP A 477 7.26 -10.39 -22.43
CA ASP A 477 7.22 -11.67 -23.15
C ASP A 477 6.28 -12.70 -22.50
N GLU A 478 5.59 -12.31 -21.42
CA GLU A 478 4.71 -13.19 -20.67
C GLU A 478 3.30 -13.16 -21.26
N VAL A 479 2.88 -14.31 -21.81
CA VAL A 479 1.46 -14.61 -22.02
C VAL A 479 0.83 -14.69 -20.63
N LEU A 480 0.20 -13.58 -20.18
CA LEU A 480 -0.63 -13.47 -18.97
C LEU A 480 -0.21 -14.46 -17.86
N ASP A 481 1.01 -14.29 -17.31
CA ASP A 481 1.60 -15.22 -16.35
C ASP A 481 0.74 -15.29 -15.07
N GLU A 482 -0.02 -16.37 -14.95
CA GLU A 482 -0.75 -16.85 -13.77
C GLU A 482 0.19 -17.15 -12.58
N HIS A 483 1.51 -17.02 -12.77
CA HIS A 483 2.56 -17.20 -11.76
C HIS A 483 3.51 -15.99 -11.65
N ARG A 484 2.97 -14.75 -11.69
CA ARG A 484 3.75 -13.52 -11.51
C ARG A 484 4.74 -13.64 -10.34
N ALA A 485 6.03 -13.63 -10.65
CA ALA A 485 7.05 -13.47 -9.62
C ALA A 485 6.75 -12.18 -8.83
N PRO A 486 6.76 -12.22 -7.48
CA PRO A 486 6.69 -11.00 -6.67
C PRO A 486 7.77 -10.03 -7.12
N LEU A 487 7.52 -8.72 -7.08
CA LEU A 487 8.63 -7.79 -7.31
C LEU A 487 9.61 -7.93 -6.15
N ASN A 488 10.87 -8.14 -6.51
CA ASN A 488 11.94 -8.39 -5.57
C ASN A 488 13.26 -7.81 -6.10
N GLU A 489 14.25 -7.66 -5.23
CA GLU A 489 15.54 -7.09 -5.62
C GLU A 489 16.40 -8.02 -6.49
N GLY A 490 15.97 -9.26 -6.74
CA GLY A 490 16.65 -10.18 -7.66
C GLY A 490 16.76 -9.62 -9.08
N PHE A 491 15.82 -8.77 -9.51
CA PHE A 491 15.92 -8.06 -10.80
C PHE A 491 17.14 -7.12 -10.89
N LEU A 492 17.67 -6.63 -9.76
CA LEU A 492 18.83 -5.74 -9.72
C LEU A 492 20.17 -6.49 -9.57
N GLU A 493 20.16 -7.78 -9.23
CA GLU A 493 21.38 -8.58 -9.06
C GLU A 493 22.30 -8.56 -10.29
N PRO A 494 21.79 -8.76 -11.53
CA PRO A 494 22.63 -8.74 -12.73
C PRO A 494 22.80 -7.33 -13.33
N VAL A 495 22.65 -6.27 -12.52
CA VAL A 495 22.69 -4.88 -12.98
C VAL A 495 23.85 -4.15 -12.33
N GLU A 496 24.83 -3.75 -13.14
CA GLU A 496 25.80 -2.73 -12.74
C GLU A 496 25.15 -1.35 -12.91
N LEU A 497 24.93 -0.65 -11.81
CA LEU A 497 24.26 0.65 -11.79
C LEU A 497 25.28 1.75 -11.50
N VAL A 498 25.48 2.65 -12.47
CA VAL A 498 26.44 3.76 -12.37
C VAL A 498 25.67 5.07 -12.28
N ILE A 499 25.73 5.69 -11.10
CA ILE A 499 25.04 6.95 -10.79
C ILE A 499 26.05 7.93 -10.18
N PRO A 500 26.68 8.79 -11.01
CA PRO A 500 27.59 9.82 -10.53
C PRO A 500 26.92 10.80 -9.56
N ARG A 501 27.72 11.50 -8.75
CA ARG A 501 27.22 12.58 -7.88
C ARG A 501 26.57 13.67 -8.74
N GLY A 502 25.43 14.16 -8.30
CA GLY A 502 24.60 15.13 -9.04
C GLY A 502 23.13 14.99 -8.66
N LEU A 503 22.23 15.36 -9.56
CA LEU A 503 20.77 15.33 -9.38
C LEU A 503 20.23 13.98 -8.87
N LEU A 504 20.77 12.88 -9.39
CA LEU A 504 20.30 11.50 -9.16
C LEU A 504 21.04 10.78 -8.01
N ASN A 505 22.07 11.41 -7.46
CA ASN A 505 22.84 10.90 -6.32
C ASN A 505 23.42 12.07 -5.52
N PRO A 506 22.56 12.91 -4.93
CA PRO A 506 23.00 14.00 -4.08
C PRO A 506 23.76 13.48 -2.86
N GLU A 507 24.62 14.34 -2.30
CA GLU A 507 25.30 14.06 -1.04
C GLU A 507 24.44 14.50 0.15
N PHE A 508 24.45 13.69 1.21
CA PHE A 508 23.70 13.96 2.43
C PHE A 508 24.64 14.03 3.63
N HIS A 509 24.49 15.08 4.44
CA HIS A 509 25.22 15.31 5.67
C HIS A 509 24.34 15.06 6.89
N ALA A 510 24.95 15.00 8.08
CA ALA A 510 24.23 14.89 9.34
C ALA A 510 23.38 16.14 9.66
N ASP A 511 23.79 17.30 9.17
CA ASP A 511 23.03 18.55 9.28
C ASP A 511 22.10 18.70 8.06
N PRO A 512 20.77 18.61 8.24
CA PRO A 512 19.81 18.65 7.13
C PRO A 512 19.73 20.02 6.44
N THR A 513 20.21 21.09 7.06
CA THR A 513 20.27 22.42 6.42
C THR A 513 21.34 22.50 5.31
N ARG A 514 22.26 21.54 5.29
CA ARG A 514 23.31 21.39 4.27
C ARG A 514 22.98 20.33 3.23
N CYS A 515 21.88 19.62 3.40
CA CYS A 515 21.42 18.60 2.46
C CYS A 515 20.51 19.24 1.41
N PRO A 516 20.59 18.83 0.13
CA PRO A 516 19.66 19.30 -0.89
C PRO A 516 18.25 18.79 -0.60
N ALA A 517 17.25 19.59 -0.97
CA ALA A 517 15.84 19.20 -0.98
C ALA A 517 15.57 18.12 -2.05
N VAL A 518 14.65 17.18 -1.76
CA VAL A 518 14.45 15.94 -2.54
C VAL A 518 13.00 15.61 -2.87
N PHE A 519 12.03 16.38 -2.38
CA PHE A 519 10.61 16.10 -2.49
C PHE A 519 10.18 15.81 -3.94
N ALA A 520 10.42 16.73 -4.87
CA ALA A 520 10.05 16.55 -6.28
C ALA A 520 10.97 15.56 -7.00
N GLY A 521 12.14 15.24 -6.43
CA GLY A 521 12.98 14.16 -6.93
C GLY A 521 12.32 12.78 -6.81
N ASN A 522 11.60 12.55 -5.71
CA ASN A 522 10.83 11.33 -5.49
C ASN A 522 9.66 11.20 -6.48
N THR A 523 9.01 12.31 -6.83
CA THR A 523 7.75 12.29 -7.58
C THR A 523 7.93 12.59 -9.07
N GLU A 524 8.73 13.58 -9.42
CA GLU A 524 8.86 14.10 -10.78
C GLU A 524 10.11 13.60 -11.50
N THR A 525 11.28 13.73 -10.87
CA THR A 525 12.54 13.24 -11.44
C THR A 525 12.53 11.72 -11.60
N SER A 526 11.90 11.00 -10.66
CA SER A 526 11.74 9.54 -10.74
C SER A 526 10.93 9.09 -11.96
N GLN A 527 9.85 9.81 -12.30
CA GLN A 527 9.07 9.57 -13.52
C GLN A 527 9.94 9.72 -14.76
N ARG A 528 10.76 10.78 -14.78
CA ARG A 528 11.65 11.08 -15.90
C ARG A 528 12.78 10.06 -16.04
N VAL A 529 13.29 9.49 -14.95
CA VAL A 529 14.22 8.35 -14.98
C VAL A 529 13.57 7.13 -15.64
N VAL A 530 12.30 6.83 -15.33
CA VAL A 530 11.59 5.73 -15.99
C VAL A 530 11.39 6.00 -17.47
N ASP A 531 10.97 7.21 -17.85
CA ASP A 531 10.82 7.62 -19.25
C ASP A 531 12.14 7.45 -20.01
N ALA A 532 13.28 7.83 -19.41
CA ALA A 532 14.60 7.67 -20.02
C ALA A 532 14.97 6.20 -20.22
N VAL A 533 14.78 5.36 -19.20
CA VAL A 533 15.10 3.92 -19.27
C VAL A 533 14.21 3.21 -20.29
N LEU A 534 12.88 3.33 -20.18
CA LEU A 534 11.94 2.68 -21.11
C LEU A 534 12.06 3.24 -22.53
N GLY A 535 12.27 4.56 -22.64
CA GLY A 535 12.49 5.25 -23.92
C GLY A 535 13.76 4.81 -24.63
N ALA A 536 14.83 4.47 -23.91
CA ALA A 536 16.04 3.89 -24.50
C ALA A 536 15.78 2.54 -25.19
N PHE A 537 14.88 1.72 -24.63
CA PHE A 537 14.45 0.46 -25.25
C PHE A 537 13.43 0.66 -26.37
N GLY A 538 12.80 1.84 -26.47
CA GLY A 538 11.81 2.17 -27.50
C GLY A 538 10.55 1.31 -27.45
N VAL A 539 10.17 0.80 -26.27
CA VAL A 539 9.06 -0.17 -26.10
C VAL A 539 7.68 0.48 -25.94
N ALA A 540 7.65 1.76 -25.57
CA ALA A 540 6.44 2.56 -25.40
C ALA A 540 6.76 4.03 -25.68
N ALA A 541 5.74 4.79 -26.06
CA ALA A 541 5.78 6.25 -26.02
C ALA A 541 5.81 6.75 -24.56
N ALA A 542 6.17 8.02 -24.35
CA ALA A 542 6.19 8.57 -23.00
C ALA A 542 4.75 8.69 -22.44
N SER A 543 4.57 8.32 -21.17
CA SER A 543 3.33 8.61 -20.44
C SER A 543 3.36 10.04 -19.90
N GLN A 544 2.33 10.45 -19.14
CA GLN A 544 2.27 11.78 -18.51
C GLN A 544 3.53 12.21 -17.75
N GLY A 545 4.40 11.27 -17.31
CA GLY A 545 5.76 11.58 -16.84
C GLY A 545 5.83 12.55 -15.66
N THR A 546 4.76 12.61 -14.86
CA THR A 546 4.59 13.50 -13.69
C THR A 546 3.56 12.88 -12.74
N MET A 547 3.63 13.20 -11.45
CA MET A 547 2.60 12.79 -10.48
C MET A 547 1.56 13.88 -10.22
N ASN A 548 1.77 15.10 -10.75
CA ASN A 548 0.88 16.26 -10.55
C ASN A 548 0.54 16.46 -9.07
N ASN A 549 1.57 16.69 -8.25
CA ASN A 549 1.38 16.80 -6.81
C ASN A 549 0.65 18.10 -6.46
N VAL A 550 -0.51 17.95 -5.80
CA VAL A 550 -1.36 19.05 -5.33
C VAL A 550 -1.45 18.95 -3.81
N VAL A 551 -1.07 20.01 -3.11
CA VAL A 551 -1.39 20.20 -1.70
C VAL A 551 -2.24 21.45 -1.55
N ILE A 552 -3.44 21.34 -0.98
CA ILE A 552 -4.26 22.48 -0.59
C ILE A 552 -4.35 22.45 0.93
N ALA A 553 -3.76 23.43 1.60
CA ALA A 553 -3.61 23.37 3.05
C ALA A 553 -3.61 24.73 3.72
N SER A 554 -3.98 24.71 5.00
CA SER A 554 -3.90 25.82 5.95
C SER A 554 -3.28 25.32 7.25
N HIS A 555 -3.37 26.11 8.32
CA HIS A 555 -3.03 25.63 9.66
C HIS A 555 -4.03 24.61 10.22
N GLU A 556 -5.25 24.54 9.67
CA GLU A 556 -6.35 23.73 10.21
C GLU A 556 -6.62 22.44 9.42
N PHE A 557 -6.24 22.41 8.14
CA PHE A 557 -6.48 21.25 7.27
C PHE A 557 -5.40 21.13 6.20
N SER A 558 -5.24 19.93 5.64
CA SER A 558 -4.37 19.65 4.51
C SER A 558 -4.99 18.56 3.64
N ILE A 559 -5.02 18.80 2.34
CA ILE A 559 -5.39 17.83 1.31
C ILE A 559 -4.16 17.61 0.47
N PHE A 560 -3.69 16.36 0.37
CA PHE A 560 -2.65 15.97 -0.56
C PHE A 560 -3.21 15.04 -1.63
N GLU A 561 -2.93 15.37 -2.89
CA GLU A 561 -3.23 14.51 -4.03
C GLU A 561 -2.10 14.40 -5.06
N THR A 562 -2.07 13.24 -5.70
CA THR A 562 -1.35 12.98 -6.96
C THR A 562 -2.41 12.71 -8.01
N LEU A 563 -2.27 13.30 -9.19
CA LEU A 563 -3.27 13.19 -10.26
C LEU A 563 -2.74 12.33 -11.41
N GLY A 564 -3.62 11.44 -11.88
CA GLY A 564 -3.38 10.62 -13.07
C GLY A 564 -3.34 11.45 -14.36
N GLY A 565 -3.05 10.81 -15.47
CA GLY A 565 -2.98 11.44 -16.78
C GLY A 565 -2.97 10.40 -17.89
N GLY A 566 -2.50 10.79 -19.07
CA GLY A 566 -2.44 9.86 -20.19
C GLY A 566 -1.28 8.88 -20.09
N ALA A 567 -1.53 7.58 -20.26
CA ALA A 567 -0.47 6.60 -20.47
C ALA A 567 0.05 6.67 -21.92
N GLY A 568 1.34 6.39 -22.12
CA GLY A 568 1.94 6.31 -23.45
C GLY A 568 1.45 5.07 -24.21
N ALA A 569 1.26 5.22 -25.52
CA ALA A 569 0.88 4.11 -26.40
C ALA A 569 2.05 3.13 -26.64
N THR A 570 1.73 1.91 -27.03
CA THR A 570 2.71 0.88 -27.42
C THR A 570 2.50 0.44 -28.87
N ALA A 571 3.38 -0.42 -29.36
CA ALA A 571 3.25 -1.05 -30.67
C ALA A 571 1.98 -1.88 -30.85
N THR A 572 1.27 -2.22 -29.76
CA THR A 572 0.14 -3.15 -29.79
C THR A 572 -1.15 -2.59 -29.18
N ALA A 573 -1.09 -1.44 -28.49
CA ALA A 573 -2.26 -0.86 -27.84
C ALA A 573 -2.15 0.67 -27.70
N ALA A 574 -3.31 1.33 -27.70
CA ALA A 574 -3.44 2.72 -27.28
C ALA A 574 -3.13 2.88 -25.79
N GLY A 575 -2.73 4.08 -25.40
CA GLY A 575 -2.54 4.43 -24.01
C GLY A 575 -3.87 4.53 -23.26
N THR A 576 -3.88 4.14 -22.00
CA THR A 576 -5.04 4.28 -21.11
C THR A 576 -5.23 5.74 -20.68
N ASP A 577 -6.49 6.20 -20.69
CA ASP A 577 -6.88 7.55 -20.26
C ASP A 577 -6.87 7.69 -18.73
N ALA A 578 -6.41 8.84 -18.24
CA ALA A 578 -6.62 9.34 -16.88
C ALA A 578 -6.19 8.38 -15.74
N VAL A 579 -5.05 7.72 -15.89
CA VAL A 579 -4.48 6.77 -14.91
C VAL A 579 -3.16 7.25 -14.32
N HIS A 580 -2.84 6.80 -13.11
CA HIS A 580 -1.47 6.88 -12.59
C HIS A 580 -0.56 5.95 -13.39
N VAL A 581 0.69 6.38 -13.55
CA VAL A 581 1.71 5.66 -14.31
C VAL A 581 3.01 5.59 -13.53
N HIS A 582 3.77 4.53 -13.83
CA HIS A 582 5.13 4.29 -13.36
C HIS A 582 5.32 4.37 -11.85
N MET A 583 5.79 5.50 -11.33
CA MET A 583 6.33 5.60 -9.97
C MET A 583 5.26 5.76 -8.89
N THR A 584 3.98 5.80 -9.27
CA THR A 584 2.84 5.87 -8.37
C THR A 584 1.65 5.04 -8.87
N ASN A 585 0.82 4.57 -7.94
CA ASN A 585 -0.44 3.87 -8.19
C ASN A 585 -1.43 4.12 -7.02
N THR A 586 -1.36 5.31 -6.43
CA THR A 586 -2.23 5.73 -5.32
C THR A 586 -3.65 5.94 -5.79
N ARG A 587 -4.64 5.73 -4.91
CA ARG A 587 -6.03 6.11 -5.20
C ARG A 587 -6.20 7.62 -5.14
N LEU A 588 -7.13 8.15 -5.93
CA LEU A 588 -7.68 9.48 -5.68
C LEU A 588 -8.49 9.45 -4.38
N THR A 589 -8.51 10.57 -3.66
CA THR A 589 -9.36 10.70 -2.48
C THR A 589 -10.82 10.72 -2.94
N ASP A 590 -11.66 9.95 -2.26
CA ASP A 590 -13.09 9.93 -2.52
C ASP A 590 -13.68 11.35 -2.35
N PRO A 591 -14.46 11.86 -3.33
CA PRO A 591 -14.97 13.23 -3.29
C PRO A 591 -15.77 13.55 -2.02
N GLU A 592 -16.67 12.66 -1.60
CA GLU A 592 -17.48 12.88 -0.40
C GLU A 592 -16.58 12.91 0.85
N THR A 593 -15.61 12.00 0.92
CA THR A 593 -14.63 11.99 2.02
C THR A 593 -13.81 13.28 2.08
N MET A 594 -13.41 13.82 0.92
CA MET A 594 -12.66 15.06 0.83
C MET A 594 -13.49 16.26 1.31
N GLU A 595 -14.72 16.41 0.82
CA GLU A 595 -15.63 17.50 1.17
C GLU A 595 -16.11 17.43 2.63
N LEU A 596 -16.25 16.23 3.19
CA LEU A 596 -16.62 16.03 4.59
C LEU A 596 -15.49 16.41 5.57
N ARG A 597 -14.23 16.31 5.13
CA ARG A 597 -13.06 16.47 6.01
C ARG A 597 -12.32 17.78 5.82
N SER A 598 -12.62 18.52 4.78
CA SER A 598 -11.90 19.76 4.45
C SER A 598 -12.85 20.76 3.82
N PRO A 599 -12.62 22.07 4.02
CA PRO A 599 -13.50 23.12 3.53
C PRO A 599 -13.27 23.36 2.03
N VAL A 600 -13.60 22.36 1.21
CA VAL A 600 -13.47 22.38 -0.24
C VAL A 600 -14.67 21.71 -0.91
N VAL A 601 -14.84 21.96 -2.21
CA VAL A 601 -15.84 21.29 -3.07
C VAL A 601 -15.16 20.83 -4.35
N LEU A 602 -15.34 19.57 -4.74
CA LEU A 602 -14.88 19.06 -6.02
C LEU A 602 -15.89 19.43 -7.11
N GLU A 603 -15.60 20.49 -7.87
CA GLU A 603 -16.49 20.94 -8.94
C GLU A 603 -16.40 20.10 -10.20
N ARG A 604 -15.22 19.53 -10.47
CA ARG A 604 -14.98 18.76 -11.70
C ARG A 604 -13.93 17.68 -11.50
N LEU A 605 -14.26 16.47 -11.96
CA LEU A 605 -13.33 15.38 -12.23
C LEU A 605 -13.74 14.74 -13.56
N ALA A 606 -12.93 14.92 -14.59
CA ALA A 606 -13.28 14.49 -15.95
C ALA A 606 -12.05 14.05 -16.75
N ILE A 607 -12.25 13.21 -17.76
CA ILE A 607 -11.22 12.92 -18.76
C ILE A 607 -11.01 14.16 -19.66
N ARG A 608 -9.76 14.50 -19.93
CA ARG A 608 -9.35 15.59 -20.81
C ARG A 608 -9.27 15.11 -22.26
N HIS A 609 -10.41 14.80 -22.87
CA HIS A 609 -10.45 14.26 -24.24
C HIS A 609 -9.67 15.13 -25.23
N GLY A 610 -8.97 14.49 -26.17
CA GLY A 610 -8.14 15.16 -27.18
C GLY A 610 -6.76 15.62 -26.67
N SER A 611 -6.39 15.32 -25.42
CA SER A 611 -5.05 15.62 -24.91
C SER A 611 -4.01 14.52 -25.20
N GLY A 612 -4.43 13.31 -25.56
CA GLY A 612 -3.51 12.25 -25.98
C GLY A 612 -2.93 12.51 -27.36
N GLY A 613 -1.68 12.10 -27.57
CA GLY A 613 -1.04 12.18 -28.88
C GLY A 613 -1.74 11.29 -29.90
N ILE A 614 -1.69 11.69 -31.17
CA ILE A 614 -2.36 10.98 -32.27
C ILE A 614 -1.34 10.11 -33.03
N GLY A 615 -1.67 8.84 -33.25
CA GLY A 615 -0.79 7.88 -33.93
C GLY A 615 -1.53 6.68 -34.51
N ALA A 616 -0.78 5.64 -34.88
CA ALA A 616 -1.38 4.33 -35.19
C ALA A 616 -2.12 3.78 -33.97
N HIS A 617 -1.49 3.91 -32.80
CA HIS A 617 -2.15 3.80 -31.50
C HIS A 617 -2.03 5.14 -30.77
N ASP A 618 -3.17 5.68 -30.35
CA ASP A 618 -3.22 6.99 -29.71
C ASP A 618 -2.70 6.91 -28.27
N GLY A 619 -2.07 7.98 -27.81
CA GLY A 619 -1.75 8.14 -26.39
C GLY A 619 -3.02 8.37 -25.57
N GLY A 620 -2.98 8.00 -24.29
CA GLY A 620 -4.12 8.22 -23.39
C GLY A 620 -4.38 9.70 -23.16
N ALA A 621 -5.63 10.06 -22.90
CA ALA A 621 -6.02 11.39 -22.47
C ALA A 621 -5.63 11.65 -21.00
N GLY A 622 -5.28 12.89 -20.69
CA GLY A 622 -5.14 13.39 -19.33
C GLY A 622 -6.49 13.49 -18.60
N MET A 623 -6.50 14.19 -17.46
CA MET A 623 -7.71 14.51 -16.70
C MET A 623 -7.81 16.00 -16.36
N ILE A 624 -9.00 16.41 -15.99
CA ILE A 624 -9.31 17.75 -15.49
C ILE A 624 -9.82 17.58 -14.07
N ARG A 625 -9.18 18.25 -13.12
CA ARG A 625 -9.60 18.30 -11.72
C ARG A 625 -9.73 19.73 -11.26
N ARG A 626 -10.89 20.11 -10.71
CA ARG A 626 -11.18 21.45 -10.21
C ARG A 626 -11.73 21.40 -8.80
N ILE A 627 -11.05 22.05 -7.87
CA ILE A 627 -11.41 22.10 -6.45
C ILE A 627 -11.63 23.56 -6.06
N ARG A 628 -12.85 23.90 -5.64
CA ARG A 628 -13.16 25.20 -5.03
C ARG A 628 -12.85 25.16 -3.54
N VAL A 629 -12.21 26.18 -3.02
CA VAL A 629 -11.94 26.32 -1.59
C VAL A 629 -13.04 27.13 -0.91
N LEU A 630 -13.41 26.74 0.31
CA LEU A 630 -14.42 27.40 1.15
C LEU A 630 -13.79 28.14 2.34
N ALA A 631 -12.48 28.01 2.52
CA ALA A 631 -11.69 28.69 3.53
C ALA A 631 -10.39 29.20 2.89
N SER A 632 -9.82 30.28 3.46
CA SER A 632 -8.52 30.80 3.05
C SER A 632 -7.43 29.75 3.26
N CYS A 633 -6.63 29.48 2.24
CA CYS A 633 -5.59 28.48 2.27
C CYS A 633 -4.54 28.71 1.17
N ASP A 634 -3.45 27.95 1.22
CA ASP A 634 -2.45 27.93 0.16
C ASP A 634 -2.56 26.65 -0.67
N VAL A 635 -2.27 26.78 -1.96
CA VAL A 635 -1.98 25.64 -2.83
C VAL A 635 -0.48 25.55 -3.09
N CYS A 636 0.09 24.39 -2.83
CA CYS A 636 1.44 24.00 -3.25
C CYS A 636 1.32 22.99 -4.38
N PHE A 637 1.94 23.30 -5.52
CA PHE A 637 1.88 22.48 -6.71
C PHE A 637 3.27 22.14 -7.22
N ALA A 638 3.53 20.88 -7.53
CA ALA A 638 4.78 20.43 -8.12
C ALA A 638 4.52 19.37 -9.18
N ALA A 639 4.94 19.69 -10.41
CA ALA A 639 4.67 18.85 -11.56
C ALA A 639 5.59 19.18 -12.75
N GLN A 640 5.64 18.29 -13.75
CA GLN A 640 6.47 18.40 -14.97
C GLN A 640 5.64 18.19 -16.25
N ARG A 641 6.22 18.31 -17.45
CA ARG A 641 5.48 18.24 -18.73
C ARG A 641 4.52 19.42 -18.94
N ARG A 642 4.95 20.61 -18.53
CA ARG A 642 4.27 21.90 -18.79
C ARG A 642 4.93 22.64 -19.94
N ALA A 643 6.26 22.57 -20.01
CA ALA A 643 7.03 23.14 -21.12
C ALA A 643 6.91 22.29 -22.39
N HIS A 644 6.97 20.97 -22.24
CA HIS A 644 6.90 20.00 -23.34
C HIS A 644 5.99 18.82 -22.98
N GLY A 645 5.16 18.40 -23.92
CA GLY A 645 4.28 17.26 -23.73
C GLY A 645 5.03 15.92 -23.68
N PRO A 646 4.37 14.83 -23.30
CA PRO A 646 4.93 13.49 -23.43
C PRO A 646 5.17 13.12 -24.89
N SER A 647 6.40 12.72 -25.20
CA SER A 647 6.81 12.45 -26.58
C SER A 647 6.18 11.18 -27.14
N GLY A 648 5.71 11.27 -28.39
CA GLY A 648 5.36 10.12 -29.19
C GLY A 648 6.61 9.33 -29.61
N THR A 649 6.38 8.12 -30.12
CA THR A 649 7.46 7.27 -30.64
C THR A 649 7.07 6.59 -31.95
N ALA A 650 8.07 6.09 -32.68
CA ALA A 650 7.89 5.47 -34.00
C ALA A 650 7.10 6.34 -35.01
N GLY A 651 7.17 7.67 -34.88
CA GLY A 651 6.43 8.62 -35.74
C GLY A 651 5.03 8.99 -35.24
N GLY A 652 4.62 8.54 -34.04
CA GLY A 652 3.42 9.00 -33.37
C GLY A 652 3.58 10.42 -32.81
N GLY A 653 2.47 11.14 -32.67
CA GLY A 653 2.45 12.51 -32.14
C GLY A 653 2.59 12.59 -30.62
N ASP A 654 3.02 13.76 -30.15
CA ASP A 654 3.18 14.06 -28.73
C ASP A 654 1.82 14.30 -28.05
N GLY A 655 1.74 13.99 -26.75
CA GLY A 655 0.62 14.37 -25.91
C GLY A 655 0.61 15.87 -25.62
N VAL A 656 -0.56 16.43 -25.32
CA VAL A 656 -0.71 17.84 -24.95
C VAL A 656 -0.12 18.07 -23.55
N PRO A 657 0.68 19.14 -23.34
CA PRO A 657 1.18 19.52 -22.02
C PRO A 657 0.07 19.73 -20.98
N GLY A 658 0.45 19.63 -19.70
CA GLY A 658 -0.41 19.98 -18.59
C GLY A 658 -0.54 21.49 -18.39
N LEU A 659 -1.63 21.92 -17.75
CA LEU A 659 -1.93 23.32 -17.42
C LEU A 659 -2.53 23.41 -16.02
N GLN A 660 -2.26 24.48 -15.30
CA GLN A 660 -2.81 24.73 -13.98
C GLN A 660 -3.15 26.21 -13.83
N ARG A 661 -4.28 26.49 -13.19
CA ARG A 661 -4.80 27.85 -13.03
C ARG A 661 -5.64 28.01 -11.77
N ILE A 662 -5.70 29.24 -11.30
CA ILE A 662 -6.68 29.69 -10.31
C ILE A 662 -7.82 30.36 -11.06
N LEU A 663 -9.04 29.93 -10.79
CA LEU A 663 -10.27 30.57 -11.19
C LEU A 663 -10.74 31.40 -9.99
N ARG A 664 -10.56 32.71 -10.03
CA ARG A 664 -10.92 33.60 -8.93
C ARG A 664 -12.43 33.77 -8.81
N ALA A 665 -12.91 34.06 -7.61
CA ALA A 665 -14.34 34.31 -7.36
C ALA A 665 -14.92 35.47 -8.19
N ASP A 666 -14.08 36.44 -8.60
CA ASP A 666 -14.46 37.56 -9.47
C ASP A 666 -14.52 37.19 -10.97
N GLY A 667 -14.22 35.94 -11.32
CA GLY A 667 -14.20 35.42 -12.68
C GLY A 667 -12.86 35.57 -13.41
N SER A 668 -11.85 36.20 -12.80
CA SER A 668 -10.51 36.27 -13.38
C SER A 668 -9.78 34.93 -13.33
N ILE A 669 -8.86 34.70 -14.26
CA ILE A 669 -8.08 33.46 -14.37
C ILE A 669 -6.59 33.80 -14.25
N VAL A 670 -5.89 33.09 -13.36
CA VAL A 670 -4.44 33.21 -13.16
C VAL A 670 -3.80 31.87 -13.50
N GLU A 671 -3.08 31.80 -14.61
CA GLU A 671 -2.24 30.64 -14.94
C GLU A 671 -0.99 30.62 -14.06
N LEU A 672 -0.61 29.43 -13.60
CA LEU A 672 0.53 29.23 -12.71
C LEU A 672 1.63 28.41 -13.40
N PRO A 673 2.90 28.49 -12.98
CA PRO A 673 3.94 27.59 -13.45
C PRO A 673 3.78 26.16 -12.89
N GLY A 674 4.49 25.19 -13.48
CA GLY A 674 4.38 23.76 -13.11
C GLY A 674 4.88 23.42 -11.70
N ILE A 675 5.72 24.27 -11.12
CA ILE A 675 6.15 24.23 -9.72
C ILE A 675 5.85 25.61 -9.13
N CYS A 676 4.92 25.69 -8.19
CA CYS A 676 4.46 26.97 -7.65
C CYS A 676 3.79 26.84 -6.29
N THR A 677 3.68 27.98 -5.61
CA THR A 677 2.79 28.17 -4.47
C THR A 677 1.91 29.38 -4.75
N ALA A 678 0.64 29.31 -4.36
CA ALA A 678 -0.28 30.43 -4.51
C ALA A 678 -1.33 30.45 -3.40
N HIS A 679 -1.82 31.65 -3.08
CA HIS A 679 -2.86 31.86 -2.10
C HIS A 679 -4.26 31.81 -2.73
N LEU A 680 -5.19 31.14 -2.06
CA LEU A 680 -6.59 30.98 -2.47
C LEU A 680 -7.52 31.55 -1.40
N GLU A 681 -8.43 32.42 -1.81
CA GLU A 681 -9.49 32.96 -0.97
C GLU A 681 -10.77 32.13 -1.10
N PRO A 682 -11.68 32.14 -0.10
CA PRO A 682 -12.96 31.45 -0.20
C PRO A 682 -13.73 31.81 -1.49
N GLY A 683 -14.13 30.79 -2.25
CA GLY A 683 -14.79 30.93 -3.55
C GLY A 683 -13.87 30.74 -4.75
N ASP A 684 -12.55 30.92 -4.58
CA ASP A 684 -11.56 30.59 -5.62
C ASP A 684 -11.53 29.08 -5.88
N ALA A 685 -11.19 28.68 -7.11
CA ALA A 685 -10.97 27.29 -7.48
C ALA A 685 -9.59 27.07 -8.09
N PHE A 686 -8.92 26.01 -7.67
CA PHE A 686 -7.70 25.53 -8.32
C PHE A 686 -8.07 24.44 -9.32
N GLU A 687 -7.66 24.62 -10.58
CA GLU A 687 -7.89 23.67 -11.66
C GLU A 687 -6.57 23.16 -12.24
N VAL A 688 -6.47 21.85 -12.40
CA VAL A 688 -5.37 21.16 -13.06
C VAL A 688 -5.90 20.37 -14.25
N GLU A 689 -5.34 20.65 -15.41
CA GLU A 689 -5.42 19.82 -16.61
C GLU A 689 -4.12 19.01 -16.72
N THR A 690 -4.17 17.70 -16.53
CA THR A 690 -2.97 16.86 -16.58
C THR A 690 -2.56 16.54 -18.02
N PRO A 691 -1.27 16.20 -18.26
CA PRO A 691 -0.80 15.87 -19.59
C PRO A 691 -1.48 14.61 -20.16
N GLY A 692 -1.64 14.56 -21.48
CA GLY A 692 -1.92 13.29 -22.18
C GLY A 692 -0.68 12.41 -22.30
N GLY A 693 -0.79 11.26 -22.95
CA GLY A 693 0.34 10.38 -23.29
C GLY A 693 0.79 10.56 -24.74
N GLY A 694 2.03 10.20 -25.04
CA GLY A 694 2.52 10.14 -26.42
C GLY A 694 1.93 8.98 -27.21
N ALA A 695 1.81 9.13 -28.53
CA ALA A 695 1.28 8.13 -29.43
C ALA A 695 2.36 7.20 -30.00
N TRP A 696 1.93 6.08 -30.58
CA TRP A 696 2.79 5.14 -31.28
C TRP A 696 2.46 5.12 -32.78
N GLY A 697 3.48 5.23 -33.64
CA GLY A 697 3.34 5.04 -35.08
C GLY A 697 2.64 6.21 -35.79
N SER A 698 2.91 6.40 -37.07
CA SER A 698 2.21 7.42 -37.87
C SER A 698 0.76 7.01 -38.17
N VAL A 699 -0.15 7.99 -38.29
CA VAL A 699 -1.57 7.77 -38.61
C VAL A 699 -1.78 7.06 -39.95
N THR A 700 -0.86 7.24 -40.90
CA THR A 700 -0.87 6.52 -42.19
C THR A 700 -0.77 5.01 -42.07
N ALA A 701 -0.35 4.46 -40.92
CA ALA A 701 -0.35 3.03 -40.66
C ALA A 701 -1.74 2.45 -40.32
N ARG A 702 -2.81 3.28 -40.26
CA ARG A 702 -4.21 2.86 -40.02
C ARG A 702 -5.02 2.52 -41.29
N LEU A 703 -4.47 2.79 -42.49
CA LEU A 703 -5.05 2.41 -43.79
C LEU A 703 -4.37 1.15 -44.30
#